data_AF-A0A257M7M0-F1
#
_entry.id   AF-A0A257M7M0-F1
#
_cell.length_a   1.000
_cell.length_b   1.000
_cell.length_c   1.000
_cell.angle_alpha   90.00
_cell.angle_beta   90.00
_cell.angle_gamma   90.00
#
_symmetry.space_group_name_H-M   'P 1'
#
loop_
_entity.id
_entity.type
_entity.pdbx_description
1 polymer ?
#
loop_
_entity_poly.entity_id
_entity_poly.type
_entity_poly.pdbx_seq_one_letter_code
_entity_poly.pdbx_strand_id
1 'polypeptide(L)'
;SSCTDASALDRSGGVFVLRTDQISDEAKILLQAVAKAIFTDDQGTFEEQLERKSRLFGVVPLLKPQKAVRIEEHGAAMSAGRDLIFFNGLGGFTQDGREYTIGMAPGQATPAPWSNVISNPNFGTVISESGGAYTWGENSQQFRLTPWHNDPVSDTSGEAFYIRDEKSGAFWSPAALPARGRAPYNCRHGFGYSVFEHKENGIASELWVYVAADAPIKFSVLKVRNESGSPRRLSVTGYIEPVLGDMRSKTGMHIITEIDPKTRALFARNPYNTNFPGRIVFLDVNAEVGSFSGDRTEFLGRNGRMARPAAMMRERLSNRAGAAMDPCLAMQVKIDLADGEEREIVFTLGVGRDMKDARSLILRFRGSGPAQSALEAVCSYWSRTLGAVQVETPDKAINVLTNGWLLYQTLACRIWARSGYHQSSGAFGFRDQLQDVMALIYTEPQLVREHLLRCAAHQFREGDVLHWWHPPSGHGVRTHSSDDYLWLPLATHRYVTATGDNGVLDERIPFIEGRPLKAEDDAYYDLPTLSDESGTLYEHCVRAIRNGLRFGQHGLPLMGTGDWNDGMNRVGYLGRGESIWLGFFLYHVLIKFSEIALLRGDEAFADQCKSEAASLASKIREFGWDGQWYLRAYFDDGEALGSAANAECQIDSISQCWSVLSGAGDADRSKTAMEEVNRLAFWSTEVPR
;
A
#
# COMPACT_ATOMS: atom_id res chain seq x y z
N SER A 1 -10.64 -41.25 27.87
CA SER A 1 -9.31 -41.08 28.47
C SER A 1 -9.35 -39.94 29.45
N SER A 2 -9.12 -40.24 30.72
CA SER A 2 -9.12 -39.31 31.85
C SER A 2 -7.89 -38.41 31.81
N CYS A 3 -8.06 -37.16 31.38
CA CYS A 3 -7.18 -36.04 31.73
C CYS A 3 -7.92 -34.73 31.40
N THR A 4 -8.87 -34.35 32.24
CA THR A 4 -9.39 -32.98 32.28
C THR A 4 -9.02 -32.43 33.65
N ASP A 5 -7.97 -31.62 33.68
CA ASP A 5 -7.69 -30.76 34.81
C ASP A 5 -8.93 -29.85 34.99
N ALA A 6 -9.64 -29.96 36.11
CA ALA A 6 -10.89 -29.22 36.35
C ALA A 6 -10.70 -27.68 36.27
N SER A 7 -9.44 -27.24 36.27
CA SER A 7 -8.98 -25.88 36.04
C SER A 7 -9.30 -25.32 34.64
N ALA A 8 -9.62 -26.18 33.66
CA ALA A 8 -9.83 -25.81 32.26
C ALA A 8 -11.29 -25.86 31.78
N LEU A 9 -12.26 -26.21 32.63
CA LEU A 9 -13.68 -26.18 32.28
C LEU A 9 -14.23 -24.75 32.33
N ASP A 10 -15.00 -24.37 31.31
CA ASP A 10 -15.71 -23.09 31.19
C ASP A 10 -14.82 -21.84 31.35
N ARG A 11 -13.58 -21.91 30.88
CA ARG A 11 -12.62 -20.80 30.84
C ARG A 11 -12.08 -20.57 29.45
N SER A 12 -11.65 -19.34 29.17
CA SER A 12 -10.97 -19.00 27.92
C SER A 12 -9.79 -19.93 27.67
N GLY A 13 -9.70 -20.50 26.46
CA GLY A 13 -8.69 -21.51 26.11
C GLY A 13 -8.96 -22.94 26.62
N GLY A 14 -10.09 -23.15 27.30
CA GLY A 14 -10.49 -24.41 27.91
C GLY A 14 -11.57 -25.19 27.15
N VAL A 15 -12.19 -26.13 27.84
CA VAL A 15 -13.30 -26.96 27.33
C VAL A 15 -14.62 -26.39 27.83
N PHE A 16 -15.53 -26.12 26.91
CA PHE A 16 -16.90 -25.70 27.22
C PHE A 16 -17.87 -26.84 26.94
N VAL A 17 -18.69 -27.20 27.94
CA VAL A 17 -19.74 -28.22 27.78
C VAL A 17 -21.07 -27.51 27.62
N LEU A 18 -21.55 -27.44 26.38
CA LEU A 18 -22.82 -26.79 26.06
C LEU A 18 -23.90 -27.86 25.87
N ARG A 19 -25.00 -27.73 26.61
CA ARG A 19 -26.16 -28.60 26.40
C ARG A 19 -26.99 -28.08 25.21
N THR A 20 -27.35 -28.98 24.31
CA THR A 20 -28.08 -28.65 23.07
C THR A 20 -29.46 -28.04 23.31
N ASP A 21 -30.11 -28.34 24.44
CA ASP A 21 -31.38 -27.75 24.87
C ASP A 21 -31.24 -26.33 25.44
N GLN A 22 -30.01 -25.86 25.66
CA GLN A 22 -29.69 -24.55 26.25
C GLN A 22 -29.03 -23.58 25.27
N ILE A 23 -28.81 -23.99 24.02
CA ILE A 23 -28.25 -23.14 22.95
C ILE A 23 -29.28 -22.99 21.84
N SER A 24 -29.35 -21.80 21.24
CA SER A 24 -30.22 -21.58 20.08
C SER A 24 -29.68 -22.33 18.85
N ASP A 25 -30.55 -22.59 17.88
CA ASP A 25 -30.13 -23.19 16.61
C ASP A 25 -29.12 -22.32 15.87
N GLU A 26 -29.25 -20.99 15.96
CA GLU A 26 -28.28 -20.05 15.39
C GLU A 26 -26.91 -20.19 16.07
N ALA A 27 -26.86 -20.31 17.40
CA ALA A 27 -25.62 -20.51 18.13
C ALA A 27 -24.97 -21.86 17.77
N LYS A 28 -25.78 -22.91 17.58
CA LYS A 28 -25.30 -24.21 17.11
C LYS A 28 -24.69 -24.13 15.71
N ILE A 29 -25.38 -23.48 14.77
CA ILE A 29 -24.87 -23.26 13.40
C ILE A 29 -23.57 -22.44 13.44
N LEU A 30 -23.51 -21.40 14.28
CA LEU A 30 -22.32 -20.58 14.47
C LEU A 30 -21.12 -21.41 14.93
N LEU A 31 -21.30 -22.20 16.00
CA LEU A 31 -20.27 -23.09 16.54
C LEU A 31 -19.79 -24.11 15.50
N GLN A 32 -20.71 -24.69 14.75
CA GLN A 32 -20.38 -25.63 13.68
C GLN A 32 -19.62 -24.95 12.53
N ALA A 33 -19.97 -23.72 12.18
CA ALA A 33 -19.32 -22.97 11.11
C ALA A 33 -17.87 -22.56 11.43
N VAL A 34 -17.51 -22.40 12.71
CA VAL A 34 -16.14 -22.06 13.16
C VAL A 34 -15.33 -23.27 13.63
N ALA A 35 -15.96 -24.44 13.76
CA ALA A 35 -15.31 -25.64 14.23
C ALA A 35 -14.27 -26.13 13.22
N LYS A 36 -13.05 -26.41 13.69
CA LYS A 36 -12.00 -27.08 12.87
C LYS A 36 -12.33 -28.54 12.60
N ALA A 37 -12.99 -29.18 13.55
CA ALA A 37 -13.46 -30.54 13.46
C ALA A 37 -14.75 -30.69 14.25
N ILE A 38 -15.67 -31.46 13.71
CA ILE A 38 -16.91 -31.85 14.38
C ILE A 38 -16.89 -33.37 14.40
N PHE A 39 -16.98 -33.93 15.60
CA PHE A 39 -17.11 -35.37 15.82
C PHE A 39 -18.46 -35.60 16.48
N THR A 40 -19.16 -36.63 16.04
CA THR A 40 -20.42 -37.04 16.67
C THR A 40 -20.25 -38.46 17.18
N ASP A 41 -20.91 -38.79 18.29
CA ASP A 41 -20.86 -40.11 18.92
C ASP A 41 -21.62 -41.18 18.12
N ASP A 42 -22.46 -40.78 17.17
CA ASP A 42 -23.28 -41.64 16.32
C ASP A 42 -22.66 -41.99 14.95
N GLN A 43 -21.48 -41.44 14.60
CA GLN A 43 -20.82 -41.66 13.30
C GLN A 43 -19.66 -42.66 13.34
N GLY A 44 -19.60 -43.52 14.35
CA GLY A 44 -18.55 -44.53 14.53
C GLY A 44 -17.36 -44.00 15.33
N THR A 45 -16.25 -44.74 15.32
CA THR A 45 -15.05 -44.34 16.08
C THR A 45 -14.41 -43.06 15.51
N PHE A 46 -13.56 -42.42 16.30
CA PHE A 46 -12.80 -41.25 15.85
C PHE A 46 -11.97 -41.54 14.59
N GLU A 47 -11.32 -42.70 14.55
CA GLU A 47 -10.55 -43.19 13.40
C GLU A 47 -11.43 -43.37 12.15
N GLU A 48 -12.64 -43.95 12.31
CA GLU A 48 -13.58 -44.15 11.22
C GLU A 48 -14.09 -42.82 10.65
N GLN A 49 -14.37 -41.85 11.52
CA GLN A 49 -14.79 -40.50 11.12
C GLN A 49 -13.67 -39.74 10.39
N LEU A 50 -12.41 -39.89 10.83
CA LEU A 50 -11.24 -39.36 10.15
C LEU A 50 -11.04 -39.98 8.76
N GLU A 51 -11.15 -41.30 8.66
CA GLU A 51 -11.01 -42.01 7.38
C GLU A 51 -12.14 -41.65 6.40
N ARG A 52 -13.39 -41.54 6.85
CA ARG A 52 -14.51 -41.10 5.99
C ARG A 52 -14.27 -39.74 5.39
N LYS A 53 -13.75 -38.77 6.17
CA LYS A 53 -13.42 -37.43 5.66
C LYS A 53 -12.39 -37.48 4.52
N SER A 54 -11.43 -38.40 4.57
CA SER A 54 -10.45 -38.60 3.48
C SER A 54 -11.05 -39.23 2.21
N ARG A 55 -12.11 -40.05 2.34
CA ARG A 55 -12.77 -40.75 1.23
C ARG A 55 -13.91 -39.94 0.58
N LEU A 56 -14.53 -39.02 1.32
CA LEU A 56 -15.64 -38.18 0.84
C LEU A 56 -15.24 -37.22 -0.31
N PHE A 57 -13.95 -36.96 -0.49
CA PHE A 57 -13.47 -36.07 -1.54
C PHE A 57 -12.92 -36.90 -2.71
N GLY A 58 -13.72 -37.00 -3.78
CA GLY A 58 -13.30 -37.64 -5.03
C GLY A 58 -12.05 -36.99 -5.59
N VAL A 59 -10.99 -37.78 -5.76
CA VAL A 59 -9.70 -37.32 -6.28
C VAL A 59 -9.84 -37.08 -7.78
N VAL A 60 -9.62 -35.85 -8.24
CA VAL A 60 -9.58 -35.55 -9.69
C VAL A 60 -8.47 -36.39 -10.33
N PRO A 61 -8.68 -37.07 -11.48
CA PRO A 61 -7.64 -37.86 -12.12
C PRO A 61 -6.39 -37.03 -12.48
N LEU A 62 -5.24 -37.71 -12.50
CA LEU A 62 -4.01 -37.14 -13.03
C LEU A 62 -4.13 -36.94 -14.54
N LEU A 63 -3.65 -35.80 -15.03
CA LEU A 63 -3.50 -35.56 -16.46
C LEU A 63 -2.52 -36.60 -17.03
N LYS A 64 -2.91 -37.25 -18.14
CA LYS A 64 -2.04 -38.18 -18.87
C LYS A 64 -1.46 -37.46 -20.10
N PRO A 65 -0.17 -37.10 -20.09
CA PRO A 65 0.46 -36.47 -21.25
C PRO A 65 0.40 -37.38 -22.47
N GLN A 66 -0.01 -36.81 -23.61
CA GLN A 66 -0.05 -37.49 -24.90
C GLN A 66 1.26 -37.33 -25.68
N LYS A 67 2.12 -36.39 -25.28
CA LYS A 67 3.40 -36.11 -25.94
C LYS A 67 4.46 -35.72 -24.91
N ALA A 68 5.70 -36.14 -25.15
CA ALA A 68 6.84 -35.66 -24.36
C ALA A 68 7.04 -34.15 -24.57
N VAL A 69 7.46 -33.46 -23.51
CA VAL A 69 7.82 -32.03 -23.57
C VAL A 69 8.99 -31.87 -24.53
N ARG A 70 8.78 -31.14 -25.64
CA ARG A 70 9.87 -30.78 -26.54
C ARG A 70 10.62 -29.62 -25.90
N ILE A 71 11.89 -29.81 -25.58
CA ILE A 71 12.74 -28.74 -25.05
C ILE A 71 13.28 -27.98 -26.25
N GLU A 72 12.81 -26.74 -26.46
CA GLU A 72 13.44 -25.84 -27.42
C GLU A 72 14.70 -25.23 -26.80
N GLU A 73 15.80 -25.23 -27.56
CA GLU A 73 16.99 -24.45 -27.22
C GLU A 73 16.66 -22.98 -27.46
N HIS A 74 16.61 -22.19 -26.40
CA HIS A 74 16.33 -20.76 -26.50
C HIS A 74 17.66 -20.04 -26.72
N GLY A 75 17.82 -19.41 -27.89
CA GLY A 75 18.98 -18.56 -28.17
C GLY A 75 19.04 -17.36 -27.23
N ALA A 76 20.25 -16.89 -26.94
CA ALA A 76 20.44 -15.64 -26.24
C ALA A 76 20.02 -14.46 -27.14
N ALA A 77 18.88 -13.85 -26.84
CA ALA A 77 18.73 -12.41 -26.63
C ALA A 77 17.26 -11.98 -26.78
N MET A 78 16.70 -11.36 -25.73
CA MET A 78 15.89 -10.18 -25.98
C MET A 78 16.82 -8.98 -25.92
N SER A 79 16.81 -8.14 -26.97
CA SER A 79 17.56 -6.89 -27.06
C SER A 79 16.97 -5.78 -26.18
N ALA A 80 16.59 -6.11 -24.95
CA ALA A 80 16.04 -5.16 -23.99
C ALA A 80 17.19 -4.30 -23.43
N GLY A 81 17.60 -3.28 -24.18
CA GLY A 81 18.64 -2.36 -23.71
C GLY A 81 19.26 -1.45 -24.75
N ARG A 82 19.21 -1.79 -26.06
CA ARG A 82 19.87 -0.96 -27.08
C ARG A 82 19.24 0.42 -27.24
N ASP A 83 17.94 0.52 -27.00
CA ASP A 83 17.16 1.75 -27.18
C ASP A 83 16.62 2.32 -25.85
N LEU A 84 17.13 1.86 -24.70
CA LEU A 84 16.74 2.38 -23.38
C LEU A 84 17.69 3.49 -22.92
N ILE A 85 17.15 4.52 -22.27
CA ILE A 85 17.96 5.54 -21.58
C ILE A 85 18.20 5.10 -20.13
N PHE A 86 19.36 5.47 -19.59
CA PHE A 86 19.79 5.07 -18.23
C PHE A 86 19.77 3.56 -17.98
N PHE A 87 20.16 2.78 -19.00
CA PHE A 87 20.26 1.33 -18.88
C PHE A 87 21.35 0.92 -17.89
N ASN A 88 20.98 0.13 -16.88
CA ASN A 88 21.87 -0.28 -15.78
C ASN A 88 22.35 -1.74 -15.87
N GLY A 89 22.10 -2.42 -17.00
CA GLY A 89 22.43 -3.83 -17.18
C GLY A 89 21.25 -4.80 -16.94
N LEU A 90 20.22 -4.36 -16.21
CA LEU A 90 18.99 -5.12 -15.96
C LEU A 90 17.75 -4.43 -16.54
N GLY A 91 17.74 -3.10 -16.55
CA GLY A 91 16.62 -2.31 -17.03
C GLY A 91 16.99 -0.85 -17.30
N GLY A 92 16.05 -0.13 -17.88
CA GLY A 92 16.19 1.28 -18.25
C GLY A 92 14.85 1.88 -18.66
N PHE A 93 14.81 3.20 -18.81
CA PHE A 93 13.60 3.90 -19.25
C PHE A 93 13.45 3.84 -20.76
N THR A 94 12.22 3.83 -21.25
CA THR A 94 11.90 4.10 -22.66
C THR A 94 12.38 5.50 -23.07
N GLN A 95 12.52 5.75 -24.38
CA GLN A 95 12.98 7.05 -24.88
C GLN A 95 12.10 8.22 -24.46
N ASP A 96 10.79 7.99 -24.31
CA ASP A 96 9.83 8.97 -23.81
C ASP A 96 9.78 9.07 -22.27
N GLY A 97 10.53 8.21 -21.57
CA GLY A 97 10.60 8.17 -20.12
C GLY A 97 9.35 7.63 -19.41
N ARG A 98 8.35 7.11 -20.14
CA ARG A 98 7.03 6.75 -19.58
C ARG A 98 6.92 5.33 -19.04
N GLU A 99 7.83 4.45 -19.44
CA GLU A 99 7.93 3.09 -18.91
C GLU A 99 9.36 2.82 -18.43
N TYR A 100 9.49 2.02 -17.37
CA TYR A 100 10.74 1.38 -16.98
C TYR A 100 10.69 -0.09 -17.40
N THR A 101 11.60 -0.48 -18.30
CA THR A 101 11.69 -1.82 -18.87
C THR A 101 12.76 -2.63 -18.16
N ILE A 102 12.45 -3.89 -17.81
CA ILE A 102 13.28 -4.79 -17.02
C ILE A 102 13.40 -6.12 -17.75
N GLY A 103 14.61 -6.47 -18.17
CA GLY A 103 14.93 -7.75 -18.80
C GLY A 103 15.50 -8.73 -17.78
N MET A 104 14.94 -9.94 -17.71
CA MET A 104 15.43 -11.01 -16.85
C MET A 104 15.83 -12.22 -17.70
N ALA A 105 17.13 -12.54 -17.71
CA ALA A 105 17.60 -13.79 -18.28
C ALA A 105 17.11 -15.00 -17.45
N PRO A 106 17.13 -16.23 -18.01
CA PRO A 106 16.80 -17.43 -17.26
C PRO A 106 17.64 -17.55 -15.98
N GLY A 107 16.97 -17.72 -14.83
CA GLY A 107 17.62 -17.80 -13.52
C GLY A 107 18.15 -16.48 -12.94
N GLN A 108 18.01 -15.36 -13.65
CA GLN A 108 18.39 -14.04 -13.17
C GLN A 108 17.25 -13.41 -12.34
N ALA A 109 17.64 -12.69 -11.28
CA ALA A 109 16.76 -11.87 -10.46
C ALA A 109 17.35 -10.45 -10.36
N THR A 110 16.50 -9.46 -10.09
CA THR A 110 16.94 -8.12 -9.70
C THR A 110 17.57 -8.15 -8.29
N PRO A 111 18.35 -7.12 -7.89
CA PRO A 111 18.97 -7.08 -6.56
C PRO A 111 17.96 -7.06 -5.41
N ALA A 112 16.78 -6.50 -5.68
CA ALA A 112 15.58 -6.52 -4.86
C ALA A 112 14.37 -6.47 -5.79
N PRO A 113 13.18 -6.89 -5.35
CA PRO A 113 11.95 -6.75 -6.14
C PRO A 113 11.74 -5.29 -6.56
N TRP A 114 11.75 -5.05 -7.86
CA TRP A 114 11.42 -3.76 -8.46
C TRP A 114 9.92 -3.79 -8.74
N SER A 115 9.16 -2.91 -8.11
CA SER A 115 7.70 -3.01 -8.14
C SER A 115 7.03 -1.73 -8.60
N ASN A 116 5.83 -1.89 -9.12
CA ASN A 116 4.89 -0.83 -9.39
C ASN A 116 3.75 -0.86 -8.36
N VAL A 117 3.31 0.32 -7.92
CA VAL A 117 2.10 0.48 -7.12
C VAL A 117 1.01 1.01 -8.05
N ILE A 118 -0.02 0.20 -8.27
CA ILE A 118 -1.11 0.52 -9.16
C ILE A 118 -2.38 0.66 -8.32
N SER A 119 -2.92 1.87 -8.22
CA SER A 119 -4.03 2.16 -7.32
C SER A 119 -4.97 3.21 -7.89
N ASN A 120 -6.18 3.20 -7.35
CA ASN A 120 -7.13 4.29 -7.35
C ASN A 120 -7.45 4.62 -5.86
N PRO A 121 -8.31 5.61 -5.56
CA PRO A 121 -8.58 6.02 -4.18
C PRO A 121 -9.00 4.90 -3.21
N ASN A 122 -9.68 3.86 -3.71
CA ASN A 122 -10.33 2.84 -2.90
C ASN A 122 -9.85 1.41 -3.20
N PHE A 123 -8.84 1.21 -4.04
CA PHE A 123 -8.38 -0.12 -4.44
C PHE A 123 -6.98 -0.06 -5.03
N GLY A 124 -6.18 -1.09 -4.85
CA GLY A 124 -4.90 -1.16 -5.52
C GLY A 124 -4.18 -2.48 -5.37
N THR A 125 -3.03 -2.56 -6.04
CA THR A 125 -2.10 -3.68 -5.99
C THR A 125 -0.67 -3.16 -6.05
N VAL A 126 0.24 -3.82 -5.33
CA VAL A 126 1.68 -3.71 -5.59
C VAL A 126 2.08 -4.96 -6.36
N ILE A 127 2.84 -4.80 -7.44
CA ILE A 127 3.30 -5.90 -8.27
C ILE A 127 4.76 -5.72 -8.66
N SER A 128 5.58 -6.75 -8.45
CA SER A 128 7.00 -6.79 -8.81
C SER A 128 7.23 -7.07 -10.30
N GLU A 129 8.48 -6.93 -10.75
CA GLU A 129 8.92 -7.27 -12.09
C GLU A 129 8.82 -8.77 -12.40
N SER A 130 8.81 -9.60 -11.34
CA SER A 130 8.64 -11.04 -11.41
C SER A 130 7.17 -11.48 -11.32
N GLY A 131 6.24 -10.55 -11.07
CA GLY A 131 4.80 -10.81 -10.97
C GLY A 131 4.30 -11.16 -9.57
N GLY A 132 5.15 -11.06 -8.54
CA GLY A 132 4.73 -11.17 -7.15
C GLY A 132 3.83 -9.99 -6.78
N ALA A 133 2.67 -10.26 -6.20
CA ALA A 133 1.66 -9.23 -5.95
C ALA A 133 0.88 -9.42 -4.65
N TYR A 134 0.42 -8.29 -4.11
CA TYR A 134 -0.71 -8.26 -3.20
C TYR A 134 -1.68 -7.16 -3.60
N THR A 135 -2.94 -7.34 -3.26
CA THR A 135 -4.08 -6.52 -3.67
C THR A 135 -4.92 -6.20 -2.43
N TRP A 136 -5.50 -5.00 -2.39
CA TRP A 136 -6.38 -4.54 -1.31
C TRP A 136 -7.59 -3.78 -1.86
N GLY A 137 -8.63 -3.68 -1.04
CA GLY A 137 -9.75 -2.76 -1.21
C GLY A 137 -9.81 -1.85 0.00
N GLU A 138 -10.17 -0.58 -0.18
CA GLU A 138 -10.36 0.47 0.83
C GLU A 138 -9.13 0.81 1.70
N ASN A 139 -8.45 -0.17 2.29
CA ASN A 139 -7.31 -0.01 3.17
C ASN A 139 -6.26 -1.12 2.91
N SER A 140 -5.04 -0.72 2.55
CA SER A 140 -3.94 -1.61 2.17
C SER A 140 -3.40 -2.48 3.31
N GLN A 141 -3.70 -2.15 4.56
CA GLN A 141 -3.30 -2.95 5.72
C GLN A 141 -4.47 -3.70 6.34
N GLN A 142 -5.61 -3.04 6.55
CA GLN A 142 -6.74 -3.60 7.29
C GLN A 142 -7.70 -4.43 6.42
N PHE A 143 -7.69 -4.25 5.09
CA PHE A 143 -8.55 -4.99 4.17
C PHE A 143 -7.83 -5.46 2.92
N ARG A 144 -6.83 -6.32 3.15
CA ARG A 144 -6.12 -7.03 2.09
C ARG A 144 -7.03 -8.10 1.49
N LEU A 145 -6.99 -8.20 0.16
CA LEU A 145 -7.66 -9.25 -0.60
C LEU A 145 -6.73 -10.44 -0.73
N THR A 146 -5.43 -10.20 -0.90
CA THR A 146 -4.38 -11.21 -1.02
C THR A 146 -3.24 -10.93 -0.03
N PRO A 147 -2.48 -11.95 0.39
CA PRO A 147 -1.45 -11.80 1.42
C PRO A 147 -0.33 -10.87 0.97
N TRP A 148 0.10 -10.02 1.91
CA TRP A 148 1.34 -9.26 1.82
C TRP A 148 2.39 -9.89 2.73
N HIS A 149 3.61 -10.03 2.23
CA HIS A 149 4.74 -10.57 2.96
C HIS A 149 5.87 -9.54 2.95
N ASN A 150 6.35 -9.14 4.13
CA ASN A 150 7.57 -8.34 4.24
C ASN A 150 8.80 -9.25 4.32
N ASP A 151 8.99 -10.08 3.30
CA ASP A 151 10.11 -11.02 3.22
C ASP A 151 11.29 -10.34 2.48
N PRO A 152 12.44 -10.11 3.13
CA PRO A 152 13.60 -9.48 2.50
C PRO A 152 14.36 -10.41 1.54
N VAL A 153 14.01 -11.70 1.49
CA VAL A 153 14.72 -12.73 0.72
C VAL A 153 13.94 -13.13 -0.54
N SER A 154 12.62 -13.24 -0.45
CA SER A 154 11.80 -13.86 -1.50
C SER A 154 10.63 -12.99 -1.94
N ASP A 155 10.40 -12.93 -3.26
CA ASP A 155 9.21 -12.30 -3.85
C ASP A 155 7.99 -13.23 -3.78
N THR A 156 7.41 -13.34 -2.59
CA THR A 156 6.25 -14.20 -2.33
C THR A 156 4.94 -13.48 -2.66
N SER A 157 3.93 -14.26 -3.06
CA SER A 157 2.65 -13.75 -3.55
C SER A 157 1.52 -14.65 -3.08
N GLY A 158 0.28 -14.15 -3.09
CA GLY A 158 -0.93 -14.97 -3.02
C GLY A 158 -1.67 -15.05 -4.35
N GLU A 159 -1.08 -14.54 -5.42
CA GLU A 159 -1.66 -14.44 -6.75
C GLU A 159 -0.78 -15.18 -7.74
N ALA A 160 -1.41 -15.99 -8.60
CA ALA A 160 -0.71 -16.74 -9.62
C ALA A 160 -1.55 -16.93 -10.88
N PHE A 161 -0.87 -16.84 -12.03
CA PHE A 161 -1.40 -17.23 -13.33
C PHE A 161 -0.52 -18.30 -13.94
N TYR A 162 -1.14 -19.26 -14.60
CA TYR A 162 -0.45 -20.38 -15.26
C TYR A 162 -0.98 -20.57 -16.67
N ILE A 163 -0.09 -20.83 -17.62
CA ILE A 163 -0.39 -21.34 -18.95
C ILE A 163 0.10 -22.79 -18.97
N ARG A 164 -0.77 -23.73 -19.34
CA ARG A 164 -0.44 -25.16 -19.45
C ARG A 164 -0.80 -25.68 -20.83
N ASP A 165 0.12 -26.41 -21.44
CA ASP A 165 -0.15 -27.19 -22.64
C ASP A 165 -0.87 -28.50 -22.26
N GLU A 166 -2.10 -28.69 -22.72
CA GLU A 166 -2.94 -29.83 -22.33
C GLU A 166 -2.50 -31.16 -22.96
N LYS A 167 -1.67 -31.14 -24.01
CA LYS A 167 -1.12 -32.36 -24.65
C LYS A 167 0.12 -32.87 -23.92
N SER A 168 1.01 -31.96 -23.49
CA SER A 168 2.28 -32.33 -22.84
C SER A 168 2.25 -32.25 -21.32
N GLY A 169 1.32 -31.48 -20.75
CA GLY A 169 1.27 -31.17 -19.32
C GLY A 169 2.32 -30.16 -18.84
N ALA A 170 3.16 -29.64 -19.74
CA ALA A 170 4.11 -28.57 -19.40
C ALA A 170 3.35 -27.28 -19.07
N PHE A 171 3.79 -26.57 -18.04
CA PHE A 171 3.20 -25.30 -17.61
C PHE A 171 4.27 -24.33 -17.12
N TRP A 172 3.93 -23.05 -17.22
CA TRP A 172 4.74 -21.92 -16.75
C TRP A 172 3.82 -20.75 -16.40
N SER A 173 4.37 -19.73 -15.76
CA SER A 173 3.70 -18.47 -15.48
C SER A 173 3.99 -17.44 -16.57
N PRO A 174 3.02 -16.58 -16.94
CA PRO A 174 3.23 -15.49 -17.90
C PRO A 174 4.17 -14.41 -17.36
N ALA A 175 4.29 -14.29 -16.04
CA ALA A 175 5.37 -13.59 -15.35
C ALA A 175 6.41 -14.59 -14.81
N ALA A 176 7.58 -14.11 -14.37
CA ALA A 176 8.69 -14.97 -13.97
C ALA A 176 8.40 -15.83 -12.72
N LEU A 177 7.46 -15.42 -11.88
CA LEU A 177 6.95 -16.17 -10.73
C LEU A 177 5.43 -16.41 -10.89
N PRO A 178 4.89 -17.43 -10.20
CA PRO A 178 5.59 -18.39 -9.33
C PRO A 178 6.19 -19.60 -10.06
N ALA A 179 5.76 -19.94 -11.29
CA ALA A 179 6.27 -21.08 -12.04
C ALA A 179 7.13 -20.61 -13.22
N ARG A 180 8.40 -20.29 -12.94
CA ARG A 180 9.33 -19.74 -13.93
C ARG A 180 9.50 -20.66 -15.14
N GLY A 181 9.31 -20.10 -16.33
CA GLY A 181 9.64 -20.70 -17.61
C GLY A 181 11.14 -20.80 -17.86
N ARG A 182 11.51 -21.30 -19.04
CA ARG A 182 12.93 -21.49 -19.40
C ARG A 182 13.53 -20.37 -20.22
N ALA A 183 12.70 -19.56 -20.86
CA ALA A 183 13.13 -18.43 -21.66
C ALA A 183 13.29 -17.14 -20.81
N PRO A 184 13.95 -16.10 -21.33
CA PRO A 184 13.94 -14.78 -20.71
C PRO A 184 12.52 -14.23 -20.52
N TYR A 185 12.39 -13.30 -19.57
CA TYR A 185 11.18 -12.51 -19.34
C TYR A 185 11.50 -11.03 -19.54
N ASN A 186 10.49 -10.28 -19.99
CA ASN A 186 10.53 -8.83 -20.00
C ASN A 186 9.35 -8.28 -19.18
N CYS A 187 9.62 -7.27 -18.35
CA CYS A 187 8.60 -6.55 -17.62
C CYS A 187 8.67 -5.06 -17.97
N ARG A 188 7.52 -4.42 -18.15
CA ARG A 188 7.40 -2.97 -18.27
C ARG A 188 6.52 -2.44 -17.14
N HIS A 189 7.05 -1.55 -16.34
CA HIS A 189 6.25 -0.75 -15.42
C HIS A 189 5.95 0.59 -16.07
N GLY A 190 4.66 0.93 -16.18
CA GLY A 190 4.18 2.21 -16.66
C GLY A 190 3.28 2.89 -15.64
N PHE A 191 2.75 4.06 -16.00
CA PHE A 191 1.84 4.80 -15.12
C PHE A 191 0.47 4.13 -15.06
N GLY A 192 0.18 3.46 -13.93
CA GLY A 192 -1.09 2.79 -13.67
C GLY A 192 -1.20 1.36 -14.23
N TYR A 193 -0.13 0.81 -14.79
CA TYR A 193 -0.13 -0.55 -15.32
C TYR A 193 1.26 -1.20 -15.28
N SER A 194 1.28 -2.53 -15.37
CA SER A 194 2.48 -3.33 -15.62
C SER A 194 2.21 -4.34 -16.73
N VAL A 195 3.22 -4.64 -17.54
CA VAL A 195 3.14 -5.64 -18.62
C VAL A 195 4.23 -6.68 -18.42
N PHE A 196 3.88 -7.96 -18.59
CA PHE A 196 4.83 -9.08 -18.57
C PHE A 196 4.79 -9.78 -19.92
N GLU A 197 5.96 -9.95 -20.53
CA GLU A 197 6.11 -10.58 -21.83
C GLU A 197 7.00 -11.81 -21.70
N HIS A 198 6.55 -12.91 -22.30
CA HIS A 198 7.28 -14.16 -22.28
C HIS A 198 6.94 -15.01 -23.50
N LYS A 199 7.90 -15.81 -23.95
CA LYS A 199 7.70 -16.79 -25.02
C LYS A 199 8.31 -18.12 -24.61
N GLU A 200 7.50 -19.18 -24.60
CA GLU A 200 7.94 -20.52 -24.25
C GLU A 200 7.26 -21.57 -25.13
N ASN A 201 8.05 -22.50 -25.68
CA ASN A 201 7.58 -23.62 -26.50
C ASN A 201 6.67 -23.18 -27.67
N GLY A 202 7.08 -22.12 -28.38
CA GLY A 202 6.31 -21.52 -29.47
C GLY A 202 4.99 -20.85 -29.05
N ILE A 203 4.78 -20.54 -27.76
CA ILE A 203 3.64 -19.75 -27.28
C ILE A 203 4.15 -18.41 -26.78
N ALA A 204 3.71 -17.31 -27.39
CA ALA A 204 3.97 -15.96 -26.90
C ALA A 204 2.83 -15.52 -25.99
N SER A 205 3.16 -14.90 -24.85
CA SER A 205 2.20 -14.37 -23.90
C SER A 205 2.54 -12.95 -23.46
N GLU A 206 1.52 -12.11 -23.40
CA GLU A 206 1.58 -10.74 -22.88
C GLU A 206 0.50 -10.59 -21.80
N LEU A 207 0.91 -10.32 -20.55
CA LEU A 207 0.00 -10.10 -19.43
C LEU A 207 0.02 -8.63 -19.02
N TRP A 208 -1.12 -7.94 -19.19
CA TRP A 208 -1.35 -6.60 -18.67
C TRP A 208 -2.03 -6.65 -17.31
N VAL A 209 -1.49 -5.91 -16.35
CA VAL A 209 -2.07 -5.74 -15.01
C VAL A 209 -2.30 -4.27 -14.76
N TYR A 210 -3.54 -3.89 -14.46
CA TYR A 210 -3.92 -2.52 -14.13
C TYR A 210 -5.17 -2.50 -13.25
N VAL A 211 -5.47 -1.35 -12.64
CA VAL A 211 -6.66 -1.14 -11.80
C VAL A 211 -7.57 -0.13 -12.49
N ALA A 212 -8.88 -0.41 -12.52
CA ALA A 212 -9.86 0.52 -13.09
C ALA A 212 -9.75 1.89 -12.40
N ALA A 213 -9.81 2.99 -13.16
CA ALA A 213 -9.73 4.32 -12.56
C ALA A 213 -10.91 4.64 -11.61
N ASP A 214 -12.08 4.03 -11.85
CA ASP A 214 -13.34 4.38 -11.21
C ASP A 214 -14.02 3.23 -10.43
N ALA A 215 -13.36 2.07 -10.32
CA ALA A 215 -13.94 0.88 -9.71
C ALA A 215 -12.90 0.04 -8.95
N PRO A 216 -13.31 -0.68 -7.88
CA PRO A 216 -12.43 -1.55 -7.11
C PRO A 216 -12.17 -2.88 -7.83
N ILE A 217 -11.52 -2.81 -9.00
CA ILE A 217 -11.25 -3.93 -9.90
C ILE A 217 -9.82 -3.85 -10.41
N LYS A 218 -9.06 -4.92 -10.21
CA LYS A 218 -7.82 -5.24 -10.91
C LYS A 218 -8.11 -6.11 -12.11
N PHE A 219 -7.57 -5.72 -13.25
CA PHE A 219 -7.54 -6.51 -14.47
C PHE A 219 -6.24 -7.29 -14.57
N SER A 220 -6.33 -8.49 -15.13
CA SER A 220 -5.20 -9.31 -15.59
C SER A 220 -5.57 -9.81 -16.97
N VAL A 221 -5.18 -9.04 -17.99
CA VAL A 221 -5.49 -9.30 -19.40
C VAL A 221 -4.33 -10.07 -20.01
N LEU A 222 -4.55 -11.36 -20.29
CA LEU A 222 -3.57 -12.24 -20.88
C LEU A 222 -3.87 -12.44 -22.36
N LYS A 223 -2.98 -11.96 -23.22
CA LYS A 223 -2.96 -12.32 -24.64
C LYS A 223 -2.05 -13.51 -24.83
N VAL A 224 -2.52 -14.53 -25.56
CA VAL A 224 -1.77 -15.75 -25.86
C VAL A 224 -1.82 -16.00 -27.34
N ARG A 225 -0.64 -16.05 -27.97
CA ARG A 225 -0.48 -16.30 -29.40
C ARG A 225 0.28 -17.60 -29.64
N ASN A 226 -0.25 -18.42 -30.55
CA ASN A 226 0.42 -19.65 -30.97
C ASN A 226 1.35 -19.36 -32.15
N GLU A 227 2.64 -19.57 -31.96
CA GLU A 227 3.71 -19.43 -32.96
C GLU A 227 4.49 -20.75 -33.10
N SER A 228 3.86 -21.88 -32.79
CA SER A 228 4.53 -23.18 -32.72
C SER A 228 4.53 -23.98 -34.02
N GLY A 229 3.90 -23.48 -35.08
CA GLY A 229 3.77 -24.18 -36.37
C GLY A 229 2.72 -25.30 -36.36
N SER A 230 1.91 -25.42 -35.30
CA SER A 230 0.88 -26.46 -35.18
C SER A 230 -0.25 -26.04 -34.23
N PRO A 231 -1.47 -26.60 -34.35
CA PRO A 231 -2.56 -26.31 -33.42
C PRO A 231 -2.26 -26.74 -31.98
N ARG A 232 -2.54 -25.85 -31.03
CA ARG A 232 -2.27 -26.03 -29.60
C ARG A 232 -3.56 -25.98 -28.80
N ARG A 233 -3.64 -26.84 -27.78
CA ARG A 233 -4.70 -26.82 -26.78
C ARG A 233 -4.08 -26.44 -25.46
N LEU A 234 -4.48 -25.29 -24.93
CA LEU A 234 -3.92 -24.73 -23.71
C LEU A 234 -5.01 -24.64 -22.63
N SER A 235 -4.60 -24.64 -21.37
CA SER A 235 -5.41 -24.10 -20.29
C SER A 235 -4.71 -22.92 -19.63
N VAL A 236 -5.51 -21.96 -19.20
CA VAL A 236 -5.07 -20.80 -18.42
C VAL A 236 -5.75 -20.88 -17.07
N THR A 237 -4.97 -20.82 -16.00
CA THR A 237 -5.47 -20.93 -14.63
C THR A 237 -5.09 -19.69 -13.83
N GLY A 238 -6.09 -18.97 -13.32
CA GLY A 238 -5.90 -17.92 -12.32
C GLY A 238 -6.13 -18.48 -10.91
N TYR A 239 -5.28 -18.12 -9.97
CA TYR A 239 -5.33 -18.54 -8.57
C TYR A 239 -5.12 -17.34 -7.65
N ILE A 240 -5.99 -17.19 -6.66
CA ILE A 240 -5.96 -16.14 -5.64
C ILE A 240 -6.09 -16.79 -4.25
N GLU A 241 -5.21 -16.40 -3.34
CA GLU A 241 -5.26 -16.75 -1.92
C GLU A 241 -5.94 -15.63 -1.13
N PRO A 242 -7.21 -15.80 -0.70
CA PRO A 242 -7.98 -14.73 -0.09
C PRO A 242 -7.57 -14.46 1.36
N VAL A 243 -7.50 -13.17 1.75
CA VAL A 243 -7.29 -12.71 3.13
C VAL A 243 -8.56 -12.08 3.71
N LEU A 244 -9.17 -11.09 3.05
CA LEU A 244 -10.40 -10.41 3.48
C LEU A 244 -10.29 -9.83 4.91
N GLY A 245 -9.17 -9.17 5.19
CA GLY A 245 -8.83 -8.57 6.48
C GLY A 245 -7.34 -8.21 6.56
N ASP A 246 -6.78 -8.20 7.77
CA ASP A 246 -5.38 -7.83 8.02
C ASP A 246 -4.40 -8.97 7.71
N MET A 247 -4.68 -10.18 8.22
CA MET A 247 -3.80 -11.33 8.12
C MET A 247 -4.58 -12.62 7.90
N ARG A 248 -4.08 -13.43 6.97
CA ARG A 248 -4.66 -14.74 6.63
C ARG A 248 -4.77 -15.68 7.84
N SER A 249 -3.79 -15.63 8.75
CA SER A 249 -3.78 -16.47 9.96
C SER A 249 -4.96 -16.22 10.89
N LYS A 250 -5.55 -15.01 10.84
CA LYS A 250 -6.75 -14.62 11.60
C LYS A 250 -8.04 -14.88 10.82
N THR A 251 -8.03 -14.68 9.50
CA THR A 251 -9.25 -14.67 8.69
C THR A 251 -9.54 -15.97 7.98
N GLY A 252 -8.53 -16.79 7.65
CA GLY A 252 -8.67 -17.90 6.71
C GLY A 252 -9.75 -18.93 7.08
N MET A 253 -9.95 -19.21 8.37
CA MET A 253 -11.00 -20.13 8.84
C MET A 253 -12.42 -19.56 8.75
N HIS A 254 -12.56 -18.25 8.56
CA HIS A 254 -13.83 -17.53 8.49
C HIS A 254 -14.26 -17.20 7.05
N ILE A 255 -13.39 -17.46 6.07
CA ILE A 255 -13.67 -17.16 4.66
C ILE A 255 -14.52 -18.28 4.08
N ILE A 256 -15.61 -17.89 3.44
CA ILE A 256 -16.53 -18.79 2.73
C ILE A 256 -16.43 -18.49 1.25
N THR A 257 -16.20 -19.53 0.44
CA THR A 257 -16.18 -19.42 -1.02
C THR A 257 -17.49 -19.90 -1.63
N GLU A 258 -17.91 -19.31 -2.75
CA GLU A 258 -19.13 -19.69 -3.47
C GLU A 258 -18.94 -19.51 -4.98
N ILE A 259 -19.57 -20.36 -5.79
CA ILE A 259 -19.69 -20.13 -7.23
C ILE A 259 -21.01 -19.45 -7.48
N ASP A 260 -20.98 -18.20 -7.96
CA ASP A 260 -22.20 -17.44 -8.22
C ASP A 260 -23.01 -18.09 -9.35
N PRO A 261 -24.30 -18.41 -9.14
CA PRO A 261 -25.09 -19.09 -10.17
C PRO A 261 -25.44 -18.20 -11.36
N LYS A 262 -25.38 -16.87 -11.22
CA LYS A 262 -25.78 -15.92 -12.27
C LYS A 262 -24.62 -15.55 -13.17
N THR A 263 -23.48 -15.24 -12.59
CA THR A 263 -22.29 -14.79 -13.31
C THR A 263 -21.30 -15.92 -13.55
N ARG A 264 -21.35 -17.00 -12.76
CA ARG A 264 -20.31 -18.06 -12.71
C ARG A 264 -18.96 -17.58 -12.13
N ALA A 265 -18.92 -16.39 -11.52
CA ALA A 265 -17.76 -15.91 -10.81
C ALA A 265 -17.53 -16.69 -9.49
N LEU A 266 -16.30 -16.69 -8.97
CA LEU A 266 -16.01 -17.20 -7.63
C LEU A 266 -16.03 -16.06 -6.64
N PHE A 267 -16.84 -16.19 -5.61
CA PHE A 267 -16.95 -15.23 -4.51
C PHE A 267 -16.23 -15.75 -3.27
N ALA A 268 -15.64 -14.82 -2.53
CA ALA A 268 -15.17 -14.99 -1.16
C ALA A 268 -15.82 -13.91 -0.28
N ARG A 269 -16.25 -14.31 0.92
CA ARG A 269 -16.72 -13.39 1.95
C ARG A 269 -16.24 -13.81 3.33
N ASN A 270 -16.09 -12.84 4.22
CA ASN A 270 -15.73 -13.07 5.62
C ASN A 270 -16.82 -12.48 6.53
N PRO A 271 -17.79 -13.29 6.99
CA PRO A 271 -18.86 -12.82 7.89
C PRO A 271 -18.37 -12.30 9.25
N TYR A 272 -17.12 -12.61 9.64
CA TYR A 272 -16.52 -12.21 10.90
C TYR A 272 -15.69 -10.92 10.77
N ASN A 273 -15.64 -10.31 9.59
CA ASN A 273 -14.99 -9.01 9.44
C ASN A 273 -15.92 -7.90 9.93
N THR A 274 -15.59 -7.33 11.09
CA THR A 274 -16.35 -6.25 11.72
C THR A 274 -16.06 -4.87 11.12
N ASN A 275 -14.86 -4.68 10.55
CA ASN A 275 -14.43 -3.39 10.01
C ASN A 275 -14.92 -3.18 8.56
N PHE A 276 -15.11 -4.27 7.81
CA PHE A 276 -15.54 -4.28 6.41
C PHE A 276 -16.69 -5.27 6.21
N PRO A 277 -17.82 -5.10 6.91
CA PRO A 277 -18.93 -6.05 6.85
C PRO A 277 -19.57 -6.07 5.46
N GLY A 278 -20.05 -7.25 5.04
CA GLY A 278 -20.82 -7.43 3.82
C GLY A 278 -20.02 -7.45 2.51
N ARG A 279 -18.72 -7.16 2.54
CA ARG A 279 -17.86 -7.15 1.33
C ARG A 279 -17.80 -8.52 0.68
N ILE A 280 -17.96 -8.52 -0.65
CA ILE A 280 -17.86 -9.70 -1.51
C ILE A 280 -16.66 -9.51 -2.43
N VAL A 281 -15.58 -10.26 -2.16
CA VAL A 281 -14.43 -10.34 -3.07
C VAL A 281 -14.78 -11.34 -4.17
N PHE A 282 -14.46 -11.03 -5.42
CA PHE A 282 -14.73 -11.91 -6.54
C PHE A 282 -13.52 -12.07 -7.45
N LEU A 283 -13.40 -13.27 -8.01
CA LEU A 283 -12.60 -13.55 -9.20
C LEU A 283 -13.58 -13.87 -10.34
N ASP A 284 -13.37 -13.27 -11.50
CA ASP A 284 -14.15 -13.54 -12.71
C ASP A 284 -13.24 -13.65 -13.95
N VAL A 285 -13.73 -14.29 -15.01
CA VAL A 285 -13.05 -14.36 -16.30
C VAL A 285 -14.04 -14.23 -17.47
N ASN A 286 -13.62 -13.56 -18.55
CA ASN A 286 -14.45 -13.31 -19.73
C ASN A 286 -14.67 -14.54 -20.66
N ALA A 287 -14.21 -15.72 -20.26
CA ALA A 287 -14.26 -16.93 -21.05
C ALA A 287 -15.08 -18.03 -20.36
N GLU A 288 -15.48 -19.05 -21.11
CA GLU A 288 -16.17 -20.20 -20.53
C GLU A 288 -15.24 -20.93 -19.55
N VAL A 289 -15.61 -20.92 -18.27
CA VAL A 289 -14.81 -21.56 -17.22
C VAL A 289 -15.01 -23.07 -17.27
N GLY A 290 -13.93 -23.80 -17.51
CA GLY A 290 -13.96 -25.26 -17.54
C GLY A 290 -14.06 -25.88 -16.15
N SER A 291 -13.36 -25.32 -15.15
CA SER A 291 -13.46 -25.80 -13.76
C SER A 291 -13.00 -24.76 -12.73
N PHE A 292 -13.39 -24.99 -11.47
CA PHE A 292 -13.17 -24.10 -10.32
C PHE A 292 -12.54 -24.83 -9.13
N SER A 293 -11.86 -24.11 -8.24
CA SER A 293 -11.58 -24.59 -6.90
C SER A 293 -11.66 -23.45 -5.89
N GLY A 294 -12.32 -23.75 -4.77
CA GLY A 294 -12.36 -22.99 -3.53
C GLY A 294 -11.50 -23.60 -2.43
N ASP A 295 -10.71 -24.64 -2.74
CA ASP A 295 -9.90 -25.43 -1.81
C ASP A 295 -8.41 -25.35 -2.18
N ARG A 296 -7.68 -24.51 -1.46
CA ARG A 296 -6.24 -24.30 -1.58
C ARG A 296 -5.44 -25.56 -1.32
N THR A 297 -5.90 -26.45 -0.45
CA THR A 297 -5.22 -27.73 -0.18
C THR A 297 -5.34 -28.66 -1.38
N GLU A 298 -6.48 -28.66 -2.08
CA GLU A 298 -6.61 -29.34 -3.37
C GLU A 298 -5.72 -28.71 -4.44
N PHE A 299 -5.71 -27.37 -4.53
CA PHE A 299 -4.98 -26.66 -5.58
C PHE A 299 -3.46 -26.84 -5.46
N LEU A 300 -2.89 -26.51 -4.30
CA LEU A 300 -1.45 -26.61 -4.06
C LEU A 300 -1.04 -28.07 -3.81
N GLY A 301 -1.90 -28.87 -3.21
CA GLY A 301 -1.53 -30.15 -2.60
C GLY A 301 -1.04 -29.96 -1.17
N ARG A 302 -1.09 -31.04 -0.37
CA ARG A 302 -0.55 -31.03 1.00
C ARG A 302 0.94 -30.71 0.96
N ASN A 303 1.36 -29.65 1.66
CA ASN A 303 2.72 -29.10 1.64
C ASN A 303 3.22 -28.66 0.24
N GLY A 304 2.30 -28.44 -0.69
CA GLY A 304 2.60 -27.95 -2.03
C GLY A 304 2.96 -26.47 -2.05
N ARG A 305 3.46 -26.01 -3.20
CA ARG A 305 3.90 -24.62 -3.43
C ARG A 305 3.36 -24.12 -4.75
N MET A 306 3.14 -22.81 -4.88
CA MET A 306 2.67 -22.20 -6.13
C MET A 306 3.62 -22.40 -7.32
N ALA A 307 4.91 -22.66 -7.09
CA ALA A 307 5.84 -23.00 -8.17
C ALA A 307 5.55 -24.37 -8.83
N ARG A 308 4.91 -25.29 -8.09
CA ARG A 308 4.57 -26.65 -8.54
C ARG A 308 3.26 -27.13 -7.89
N PRO A 309 2.12 -26.50 -8.19
CA PRO A 309 0.85 -26.83 -7.55
C PRO A 309 0.32 -28.17 -8.06
N ALA A 310 -0.26 -28.97 -7.17
CA ALA A 310 -0.82 -30.27 -7.52
C ALA A 310 -1.89 -30.20 -8.63
N ALA A 311 -2.67 -29.12 -8.69
CA ALA A 311 -3.69 -28.90 -9.71
C ALA A 311 -3.14 -28.91 -11.14
N MET A 312 -1.89 -28.46 -11.37
CA MET A 312 -1.30 -28.48 -12.71
C MET A 312 -0.98 -29.89 -13.21
N MET A 313 -1.04 -30.91 -12.34
CA MET A 313 -0.90 -32.32 -12.70
C MET A 313 -2.25 -33.04 -12.85
N ARG A 314 -3.38 -32.32 -12.71
CA ARG A 314 -4.74 -32.87 -12.77
C ARG A 314 -5.45 -32.48 -14.06
N GLU A 315 -6.43 -33.28 -14.48
CA GLU A 315 -7.19 -33.02 -15.72
C GLU A 315 -8.05 -31.74 -15.67
N ARG A 316 -8.48 -31.36 -14.46
CA ARG A 316 -9.31 -30.18 -14.13
C ARG A 316 -9.17 -29.83 -12.65
N LEU A 317 -9.85 -28.76 -12.22
CA LEU A 317 -10.08 -28.45 -10.81
C LEU A 317 -11.31 -29.22 -10.26
N SER A 318 -11.42 -29.32 -8.93
CA SER A 318 -12.45 -30.14 -8.27
C SER A 318 -13.91 -29.67 -8.46
N ASN A 319 -14.14 -28.40 -8.81
CA ASN A 319 -15.44 -27.72 -8.81
C ASN A 319 -16.06 -27.59 -7.41
N ARG A 320 -15.25 -27.54 -6.37
CA ARG A 320 -15.70 -27.38 -4.98
C ARG A 320 -15.49 -25.96 -4.51
N ALA A 321 -16.46 -25.41 -3.79
CA ALA A 321 -16.38 -24.15 -3.04
C ALA A 321 -17.29 -24.30 -1.81
N GLY A 322 -17.03 -23.54 -0.75
CA GLY A 322 -17.89 -23.55 0.44
C GLY A 322 -17.19 -23.08 1.71
N ALA A 323 -17.88 -23.27 2.84
CA ALA A 323 -17.35 -23.05 4.18
C ALA A 323 -16.43 -24.21 4.62
N ALA A 324 -15.63 -23.97 5.66
CA ALA A 324 -14.75 -24.96 6.30
C ALA A 324 -13.72 -25.62 5.37
N MET A 325 -13.39 -24.97 4.25
CA MET A 325 -12.26 -25.33 3.38
C MET A 325 -11.02 -24.50 3.74
N ASP A 326 -9.87 -24.88 3.21
CA ASP A 326 -8.71 -24.01 3.14
C ASP A 326 -8.91 -23.09 1.92
N PRO A 327 -9.31 -21.82 2.07
CA PRO A 327 -9.94 -21.07 0.97
C PRO A 327 -8.93 -20.67 -0.13
N CYS A 328 -9.34 -20.79 -1.38
CA CYS A 328 -8.73 -20.11 -2.54
C CYS A 328 -9.83 -19.65 -3.51
N LEU A 329 -9.48 -18.83 -4.51
CA LEU A 329 -10.30 -18.62 -5.69
C LEU A 329 -9.47 -19.04 -6.90
N ALA A 330 -9.78 -20.21 -7.47
CA ALA A 330 -9.08 -20.72 -8.64
C ALA A 330 -10.04 -21.02 -9.80
N MET A 331 -9.72 -20.49 -10.98
CA MET A 331 -10.49 -20.72 -12.21
C MET A 331 -9.58 -21.22 -13.31
N GLN A 332 -10.01 -22.25 -14.02
CA GLN A 332 -9.32 -22.79 -15.18
C GLN A 332 -10.19 -22.68 -16.44
N VAL A 333 -9.64 -22.03 -17.46
CA VAL A 333 -10.22 -21.88 -18.80
C VAL A 333 -9.42 -22.74 -19.78
N LYS A 334 -10.08 -23.36 -20.75
CA LYS A 334 -9.41 -24.10 -21.85
C LYS A 334 -9.61 -23.36 -23.16
N ILE A 335 -8.54 -23.26 -23.95
CA ILE A 335 -8.56 -22.63 -25.27
C ILE A 335 -7.91 -23.54 -26.30
N ASP A 336 -8.46 -23.54 -27.50
CA ASP A 336 -7.85 -24.14 -28.68
C ASP A 336 -7.35 -22.99 -29.57
N LEU A 337 -6.11 -23.07 -30.02
CA LEU A 337 -5.44 -22.07 -30.86
C LEU A 337 -4.91 -22.75 -32.12
N ALA A 338 -5.37 -22.30 -33.29
CA ALA A 338 -4.71 -22.60 -34.56
C ALA A 338 -3.31 -21.98 -34.60
N ASP A 339 -2.49 -22.39 -35.56
CA ASP A 339 -1.18 -21.76 -35.76
C ASP A 339 -1.36 -20.30 -36.19
N GLY A 340 -0.63 -19.38 -35.54
CA GLY A 340 -0.77 -17.93 -35.72
C GLY A 340 -1.95 -17.28 -35.01
N GLU A 341 -2.91 -18.05 -34.46
CA GLU A 341 -4.08 -17.51 -33.74
C GLU A 341 -3.66 -16.90 -32.40
N GLU A 342 -4.27 -15.76 -32.08
CA GLU A 342 -4.16 -15.09 -30.79
C GLU A 342 -5.53 -15.06 -30.10
N ARG A 343 -5.53 -15.26 -28.78
CA ARG A 343 -6.71 -15.03 -27.95
C ARG A 343 -6.37 -14.23 -26.71
N GLU A 344 -7.34 -13.42 -26.30
CA GLU A 344 -7.30 -12.64 -25.09
C GLU A 344 -8.21 -13.26 -24.01
N ILE A 345 -7.68 -13.39 -22.80
CA ILE A 345 -8.38 -13.88 -21.62
C ILE A 345 -8.25 -12.80 -20.54
N VAL A 346 -9.38 -12.30 -20.07
CA VAL A 346 -9.45 -11.22 -19.09
C VAL A 346 -9.90 -11.79 -17.76
N PHE A 347 -9.00 -11.83 -16.77
CA PHE A 347 -9.37 -12.06 -15.38
C PHE A 347 -9.62 -10.74 -14.68
N THR A 348 -10.63 -10.69 -13.82
CA THR A 348 -10.89 -9.55 -12.93
C THR A 348 -10.95 -10.01 -11.48
N LEU A 349 -10.15 -9.37 -10.63
CA LEU A 349 -10.20 -9.48 -9.17
C LEU A 349 -10.78 -8.18 -8.64
N GLY A 350 -11.89 -8.24 -7.93
CA GLY A 350 -12.53 -7.04 -7.39
C GLY A 350 -13.26 -7.28 -6.08
N VAL A 351 -13.81 -6.21 -5.54
CA VAL A 351 -14.63 -6.26 -4.33
C VAL A 351 -15.89 -5.41 -4.48
N GLY A 352 -17.05 -6.02 -4.23
CA GLY A 352 -18.33 -5.32 -4.13
C GLY A 352 -18.68 -5.01 -2.68
N ARG A 353 -19.45 -3.95 -2.46
CA ARG A 353 -19.99 -3.57 -1.14
C ARG A 353 -20.93 -4.62 -0.57
N ASP A 354 -21.62 -5.32 -1.46
CA ASP A 354 -22.48 -6.46 -1.20
C ASP A 354 -22.58 -7.37 -2.44
N MET A 355 -23.43 -8.40 -2.36
CA MET A 355 -23.66 -9.37 -3.44
C MET A 355 -24.22 -8.74 -4.72
N LYS A 356 -25.08 -7.72 -4.62
CA LYS A 356 -25.69 -7.04 -5.76
C LYS A 356 -24.65 -6.16 -6.46
N ASP A 357 -23.87 -5.43 -5.68
CA ASP A 357 -22.79 -4.57 -6.16
C ASP A 357 -21.71 -5.39 -6.87
N ALA A 358 -21.27 -6.51 -6.28
CA ALA A 358 -20.29 -7.41 -6.90
C ALA A 358 -20.77 -7.94 -8.27
N ARG A 359 -22.02 -8.39 -8.36
CA ARG A 359 -22.61 -8.82 -9.65
C ARG A 359 -22.70 -7.68 -10.65
N SER A 360 -23.05 -6.47 -10.21
CA SER A 360 -23.10 -5.28 -11.07
C SER A 360 -21.72 -4.92 -11.62
N LEU A 361 -20.68 -4.98 -10.79
CA LEU A 361 -19.30 -4.75 -11.18
C LEU A 361 -18.85 -5.78 -12.23
N ILE A 362 -19.13 -7.06 -12.00
CA ILE A 362 -18.82 -8.13 -12.97
C ILE A 362 -19.51 -7.88 -14.32
N LEU A 363 -20.82 -7.61 -14.32
CA LEU A 363 -21.56 -7.38 -15.56
C LEU A 363 -21.05 -6.15 -16.32
N ARG A 364 -20.62 -5.10 -15.60
CA ARG A 364 -20.09 -3.88 -16.19
C ARG A 364 -18.73 -4.09 -16.85
N PHE A 365 -17.86 -4.89 -16.25
CA PHE A 365 -16.45 -4.98 -16.64
C PHE A 365 -16.06 -6.32 -17.31
N ARG A 366 -17.00 -7.25 -17.48
CA ARG A 366 -16.74 -8.51 -18.18
C ARG A 366 -16.57 -8.30 -19.68
N GLY A 367 -15.46 -8.78 -20.21
CA GLY A 367 -15.17 -8.80 -21.65
C GLY A 367 -13.96 -7.96 -22.03
N SER A 368 -13.46 -8.20 -23.25
CA SER A 368 -12.31 -7.50 -23.81
C SER A 368 -12.57 -6.01 -24.03
N GLY A 369 -13.77 -5.64 -24.50
CA GLY A 369 -14.15 -4.24 -24.71
C GLY A 369 -14.08 -3.40 -23.42
N PRO A 370 -14.82 -3.77 -22.35
CA PRO A 370 -14.74 -3.06 -21.08
C PRO A 370 -13.33 -3.02 -20.46
N ALA A 371 -12.54 -4.09 -20.60
CA ALA A 371 -11.15 -4.12 -20.16
C ALA A 371 -10.31 -3.08 -20.92
N GLN A 372 -10.39 -3.07 -22.26
CA GLN A 372 -9.71 -2.07 -23.08
C GLN A 372 -10.12 -0.64 -22.72
N SER A 373 -11.42 -0.36 -22.58
CA SER A 373 -11.90 0.98 -22.17
C SER A 373 -11.41 1.38 -20.78
N ALA A 374 -11.29 0.42 -19.84
CA ALA A 374 -10.72 0.68 -18.52
C ALA A 374 -9.22 1.04 -18.61
N LEU A 375 -8.44 0.33 -19.44
CA LEU A 375 -7.03 0.67 -19.68
C LEU A 375 -6.88 2.05 -20.33
N GLU A 376 -7.70 2.37 -21.35
CA GLU A 376 -7.71 3.68 -21.99
C GLU A 376 -8.02 4.81 -21.00
N ALA A 377 -8.97 4.58 -20.08
CA ALA A 377 -9.28 5.53 -19.01
C ALA A 377 -8.11 5.73 -18.04
N VAL A 378 -7.40 4.65 -17.66
CA VAL A 378 -6.19 4.73 -16.83
C VAL A 378 -5.10 5.53 -17.52
N CYS A 379 -4.78 5.21 -18.78
CA CYS A 379 -3.78 5.93 -19.56
C CYS A 379 -4.15 7.41 -19.75
N SER A 380 -5.43 7.70 -19.99
CA SER A 380 -5.92 9.08 -20.12
C SER A 380 -5.82 9.85 -18.81
N TYR A 381 -6.16 9.22 -17.68
CA TYR A 381 -6.02 9.82 -16.36
C TYR A 381 -4.58 10.22 -16.09
N TRP A 382 -3.63 9.28 -16.21
CA TRP A 382 -2.22 9.56 -15.93
C TRP A 382 -1.59 10.52 -16.94
N SER A 383 -1.97 10.46 -18.21
CA SER A 383 -1.49 11.43 -19.21
C SER A 383 -1.93 12.86 -18.87
N ARG A 384 -3.16 13.05 -18.38
CA ARG A 384 -3.67 14.36 -17.94
C ARG A 384 -2.97 14.82 -16.66
N THR A 385 -2.96 13.97 -15.63
CA THR A 385 -2.44 14.33 -14.30
C THR A 385 -0.94 14.60 -14.32
N LEU A 386 -0.15 13.75 -14.99
CA LEU A 386 1.31 13.91 -15.08
C LEU A 386 1.71 14.95 -16.13
N GLY A 387 0.89 15.17 -17.16
CA GLY A 387 1.13 16.16 -18.21
C GLY A 387 0.88 17.62 -17.79
N ALA A 388 0.33 17.86 -16.60
CA ALA A 388 0.00 19.21 -16.12
C ALA A 388 1.25 20.08 -15.90
N VAL A 389 2.37 19.49 -15.48
CA VAL A 389 3.67 20.16 -15.35
C VAL A 389 4.72 19.30 -16.05
N GLN A 390 5.47 19.91 -16.97
CA GLN A 390 6.55 19.26 -17.71
C GLN A 390 7.75 20.21 -17.77
N VAL A 391 8.95 19.68 -17.61
CA VAL A 391 10.21 20.42 -17.72
C VAL A 391 11.08 19.80 -18.81
N GLU A 392 11.84 20.66 -19.48
CA GLU A 392 12.89 20.27 -20.40
C GLU A 392 14.19 20.93 -19.98
N THR A 393 15.13 20.10 -19.53
CA THR A 393 16.47 20.52 -19.13
C THR A 393 17.52 19.73 -19.90
N PRO A 394 18.78 20.19 -19.97
CA PRO A 394 19.89 19.41 -20.53
C PRO A 394 20.13 18.08 -19.79
N ASP A 395 19.72 17.97 -18.53
CA ASP A 395 19.81 16.73 -17.76
C ASP A 395 18.53 15.89 -17.95
N LYS A 396 18.67 14.83 -18.74
CA LYS A 396 17.56 13.90 -19.02
C LYS A 396 17.03 13.21 -17.76
N ALA A 397 17.84 13.04 -16.71
CA ALA A 397 17.41 12.36 -15.48
C ALA A 397 16.39 13.22 -14.72
N ILE A 398 16.64 14.54 -14.67
CA ILE A 398 15.69 15.50 -14.10
C ILE A 398 14.37 15.45 -14.87
N ASN A 399 14.43 15.48 -16.21
CA ASN A 399 13.24 15.44 -17.05
C ASN A 399 12.43 14.17 -16.78
N VAL A 400 13.05 12.99 -16.79
CA VAL A 400 12.35 11.71 -16.54
C VAL A 400 11.66 11.71 -15.17
N LEU A 401 12.38 12.05 -14.10
CA LEU A 401 11.83 11.99 -12.74
C LEU A 401 10.67 12.98 -12.54
N THR A 402 10.87 14.23 -12.95
CA THR A 402 9.91 15.32 -12.69
C THR A 402 8.70 15.29 -13.62
N ASN A 403 8.84 14.78 -14.86
CA ASN A 403 7.75 14.73 -15.85
C ASN A 403 6.77 13.56 -15.65
N GLY A 404 6.95 12.74 -14.61
CA GLY A 404 6.00 11.68 -14.32
C GLY A 404 6.27 10.94 -13.02
N TRP A 405 7.45 10.34 -12.86
CA TRP A 405 7.70 9.34 -11.81
C TRP A 405 7.55 9.87 -10.38
N LEU A 406 8.02 11.08 -10.07
CA LEU A 406 7.88 11.66 -8.71
C LEU A 406 6.41 11.93 -8.35
N LEU A 407 5.63 12.49 -9.28
CA LEU A 407 4.21 12.75 -9.07
C LEU A 407 3.37 11.46 -9.06
N TYR A 408 3.70 10.51 -9.94
CA TYR A 408 3.08 9.18 -9.94
C TYR A 408 3.29 8.47 -8.61
N GLN A 409 4.53 8.45 -8.09
CA GLN A 409 4.85 7.88 -6.79
C GLN A 409 4.08 8.56 -5.66
N THR A 410 4.00 9.89 -5.69
CA THR A 410 3.25 10.66 -4.68
C THR A 410 1.77 10.28 -4.69
N LEU A 411 1.12 10.32 -5.85
CA LEU A 411 -0.31 10.08 -5.92
C LEU A 411 -0.69 8.60 -5.73
N ALA A 412 -0.09 7.70 -6.51
CA ALA A 412 -0.42 6.28 -6.48
C ALA A 412 0.03 5.61 -5.18
N CYS A 413 1.28 5.83 -4.76
CA CYS A 413 1.86 5.14 -3.61
C CYS A 413 1.51 5.81 -2.28
N ARG A 414 1.70 7.13 -2.19
CA ARG A 414 1.59 7.85 -0.92
C ARG A 414 0.16 8.26 -0.61
N ILE A 415 -0.55 8.86 -1.55
CA ILE A 415 -1.91 9.38 -1.31
C ILE A 415 -2.97 8.28 -1.37
N TRP A 416 -2.99 7.47 -2.43
CA TRP A 416 -4.05 6.46 -2.62
C TRP A 416 -3.75 5.12 -1.96
N ALA A 417 -2.58 4.53 -2.23
CA ALA A 417 -2.25 3.22 -1.68
C ALA A 417 -1.90 3.29 -0.19
N ARG A 418 -1.17 4.33 0.22
CA ARG A 418 -0.50 4.41 1.53
C ARG A 418 0.31 3.12 1.78
N SER A 419 1.02 2.72 0.73
CA SER A 419 1.64 1.40 0.58
C SER A 419 2.79 1.42 -0.42
N GLY A 420 3.73 0.51 -0.22
CA GLY A 420 4.80 0.12 -1.14
C GLY A 420 5.11 -1.37 -0.98
N TYR A 421 6.25 -1.82 -1.52
CA TYR A 421 6.64 -3.23 -1.43
C TYR A 421 6.97 -3.66 0.00
N HIS A 422 7.84 -2.92 0.69
CA HIS A 422 8.28 -3.24 2.06
C HIS A 422 7.46 -2.54 3.17
N GLN A 423 6.37 -1.86 2.80
CA GLN A 423 5.53 -1.17 3.76
C GLN A 423 4.06 -1.22 3.32
N SER A 424 3.19 -1.72 4.18
CA SER A 424 1.75 -1.77 3.96
C SER A 424 1.03 -1.18 5.17
N SER A 425 0.74 0.13 5.10
CA SER A 425 0.22 0.91 6.23
C SER A 425 -1.28 1.17 6.10
N GLY A 426 -1.74 1.72 4.97
CA GLY A 426 -3.13 2.12 4.79
C GLY A 426 -3.59 3.29 5.66
N ALA A 427 -2.81 3.72 6.66
CA ALA A 427 -3.07 4.86 7.52
C ALA A 427 -2.74 6.19 6.85
N PHE A 428 -3.48 7.23 7.21
CA PHE A 428 -3.09 8.61 6.96
C PHE A 428 -2.17 9.07 8.09
N GLY A 429 -0.94 9.45 7.78
CA GLY A 429 -0.08 10.22 8.68
C GLY A 429 -0.37 11.71 8.52
N PHE A 430 -0.61 12.42 9.62
CA PHE A 430 -1.05 13.81 9.59
C PHE A 430 -0.02 14.70 8.91
N ARG A 431 1.20 14.69 9.43
CA ARG A 431 2.38 15.37 8.87
C ARG A 431 2.71 14.87 7.46
N ASP A 432 2.80 13.55 7.31
CA ASP A 432 3.25 12.89 6.09
C ASP A 432 2.39 13.28 4.89
N GLN A 433 1.07 13.19 5.05
CA GLN A 433 0.16 13.36 3.93
C GLN A 433 -0.04 14.82 3.59
N LEU A 434 0.04 15.74 4.55
CA LEU A 434 0.07 17.18 4.26
C LEU A 434 1.31 17.56 3.42
N GLN A 435 2.45 16.95 3.69
CA GLN A 435 3.65 17.11 2.85
C GLN A 435 3.45 16.50 1.46
N ASP A 436 2.91 15.27 1.39
CA ASP A 436 2.67 14.58 0.12
C ASP A 436 1.71 15.37 -0.79
N VAL A 437 0.58 15.88 -0.26
CA VAL A 437 -0.42 16.60 -1.09
C VAL A 437 0.07 17.96 -1.58
N MET A 438 1.02 18.61 -0.89
CA MET A 438 1.60 19.87 -1.37
C MET A 438 2.32 19.73 -2.73
N ALA A 439 2.79 18.53 -3.08
CA ALA A 439 3.35 18.26 -4.40
C ALA A 439 2.30 18.22 -5.52
N LEU A 440 1.02 18.02 -5.17
CA LEU A 440 -0.09 17.88 -6.13
C LEU A 440 -0.81 19.19 -6.43
N ILE A 441 -0.38 20.31 -5.85
CA ILE A 441 -1.08 21.61 -5.94
C ILE A 441 -1.36 22.04 -7.39
N TYR A 442 -0.43 21.79 -8.32
CA TYR A 442 -0.60 22.19 -9.72
C TYR A 442 -1.27 21.13 -10.60
N THR A 443 -1.41 19.89 -10.11
CA THR A 443 -1.87 18.76 -10.92
C THR A 443 -3.26 18.27 -10.50
N GLU A 444 -3.50 18.16 -9.19
CA GLU A 444 -4.76 17.72 -8.59
C GLU A 444 -5.09 18.59 -7.34
N PRO A 445 -5.27 19.92 -7.48
CA PRO A 445 -5.51 20.82 -6.34
C PRO A 445 -6.75 20.44 -5.51
N GLN A 446 -7.75 19.80 -6.11
CA GLN A 446 -8.94 19.33 -5.41
C GLN A 446 -8.59 18.28 -4.34
N LEU A 447 -7.63 17.39 -4.63
CA LEU A 447 -7.16 16.41 -3.63
C LEU A 447 -6.46 17.09 -2.46
N VAL A 448 -5.75 18.19 -2.71
CA VAL A 448 -5.13 19.01 -1.65
C VAL A 448 -6.21 19.59 -0.75
N ARG A 449 -7.24 20.21 -1.35
CA ARG A 449 -8.39 20.78 -0.63
C ARG A 449 -9.07 19.75 0.26
N GLU A 450 -9.43 18.59 -0.31
CA GLU A 450 -10.06 17.50 0.42
C GLU A 450 -9.18 17.01 1.58
N HIS A 451 -7.86 16.97 1.39
CA HIS A 451 -6.94 16.51 2.40
C HIS A 451 -6.76 17.51 3.56
N LEU A 452 -6.74 18.81 3.28
CA LEU A 452 -6.74 19.85 4.32
C LEU A 452 -7.94 19.68 5.27
N LEU A 453 -9.14 19.50 4.70
CA LEU A 453 -10.36 19.29 5.48
C LEU A 453 -10.33 17.95 6.24
N ARG A 454 -9.76 16.91 5.64
CA ARG A 454 -9.58 15.61 6.29
C ARG A 454 -8.65 15.71 7.51
N CYS A 455 -7.52 16.39 7.39
CA CYS A 455 -6.61 16.62 8.52
C CYS A 455 -7.27 17.48 9.60
N ALA A 456 -7.95 18.58 9.23
CA ALA A 456 -8.68 19.41 10.19
C ALA A 456 -9.72 18.59 11.01
N ALA A 457 -10.38 17.61 10.38
CA ALA A 457 -11.33 16.72 11.04
C ALA A 457 -10.70 15.73 12.04
N HIS A 458 -9.37 15.65 12.13
CA HIS A 458 -8.64 14.83 13.10
C HIS A 458 -7.79 15.69 14.06
N GLN A 459 -8.16 16.96 14.21
CA GLN A 459 -7.61 17.87 15.21
C GLN A 459 -8.46 17.85 16.49
N PHE A 460 -7.81 17.75 17.65
CA PHE A 460 -8.46 17.88 18.94
C PHE A 460 -8.74 19.34 19.28
N ARG A 461 -9.68 19.59 20.20
CA ARG A 461 -10.03 20.95 20.64
C ARG A 461 -8.83 21.74 21.17
N GLU A 462 -7.89 21.04 21.80
CA GLU A 462 -6.65 21.63 22.35
C GLU A 462 -5.68 22.15 21.27
N GLY A 463 -5.86 21.73 20.01
CA GLY A 463 -5.08 22.18 18.86
C GLY A 463 -4.03 21.18 18.36
N ASP A 464 -3.74 20.14 19.13
CA ASP A 464 -2.97 18.97 18.68
C ASP A 464 -3.85 17.99 17.89
N VAL A 465 -3.26 16.92 17.37
CA VAL A 465 -3.86 16.08 16.32
C VAL A 465 -3.59 14.60 16.57
N LEU A 466 -4.32 13.72 15.87
CA LEU A 466 -3.83 12.36 15.68
C LEU A 466 -2.57 12.41 14.82
N HIS A 467 -1.49 11.76 15.28
CA HIS A 467 -0.26 11.57 14.52
C HIS A 467 -0.53 10.75 13.24
N TRP A 468 -1.33 9.69 13.36
CA TRP A 468 -1.89 8.96 12.22
C TRP A 468 -3.19 8.23 12.56
N TRP A 469 -3.99 7.86 11.55
CA TRP A 469 -5.25 7.11 11.72
C TRP A 469 -5.60 6.19 10.54
N HIS A 470 -6.41 5.15 10.78
CA HIS A 470 -6.86 4.20 9.77
C HIS A 470 -8.32 4.44 9.32
N PRO A 471 -8.57 4.64 8.02
CA PRO A 471 -9.93 4.58 7.48
C PRO A 471 -10.43 3.11 7.37
N PRO A 472 -11.75 2.86 7.43
CA PRO A 472 -12.82 3.84 7.68
C PRO A 472 -13.08 4.10 9.16
N SER A 473 -12.50 3.29 10.06
CA SER A 473 -12.83 3.33 11.49
C SER A 473 -12.44 4.64 12.19
N GLY A 474 -11.37 5.29 11.77
CA GLY A 474 -10.84 6.50 12.42
C GLY A 474 -9.98 6.24 13.65
N HIS A 475 -9.73 4.97 14.01
CA HIS A 475 -8.77 4.66 15.07
C HIS A 475 -7.39 5.20 14.70
N GLY A 476 -6.74 5.85 15.66
CA GLY A 476 -5.44 6.47 15.42
C GLY A 476 -4.63 6.64 16.68
N VAL A 477 -3.40 7.13 16.49
CA VAL A 477 -2.45 7.40 17.57
C VAL A 477 -2.40 8.89 17.85
N ARG A 478 -2.48 9.26 19.14
CA ARG A 478 -2.18 10.60 19.65
C ARG A 478 -0.82 10.56 20.34
N THR A 479 0.08 11.48 20.01
CA THR A 479 1.46 11.59 20.55
C THR A 479 1.72 13.00 21.07
N HIS A 480 2.87 13.23 21.71
CA HIS A 480 3.40 14.57 22.01
C HIS A 480 4.30 15.10 20.88
N SER A 481 4.18 14.57 19.66
CA SER A 481 4.98 15.06 18.53
C SER A 481 4.57 16.49 18.19
N SER A 482 5.52 17.42 18.25
CA SER A 482 5.19 18.85 18.32
C SER A 482 5.13 19.55 16.96
N ASP A 483 5.46 18.86 15.87
CA ASP A 483 5.42 19.43 14.53
C ASP A 483 4.17 19.07 13.72
N ASP A 484 3.52 17.93 14.04
CA ASP A 484 2.40 17.37 13.26
C ASP A 484 1.34 18.41 12.88
N TYR A 485 0.80 19.11 13.88
CA TYR A 485 -0.28 20.07 13.68
C TYR A 485 0.16 21.34 12.93
N LEU A 486 1.46 21.69 12.92
CA LEU A 486 1.99 22.87 12.24
C LEU A 486 2.08 22.69 10.71
N TRP A 487 1.97 21.45 10.21
CA TRP A 487 1.90 21.21 8.77
C TRP A 487 0.58 21.67 8.16
N LEU A 488 -0.52 21.70 8.93
CA LEU A 488 -1.84 22.15 8.46
C LEU A 488 -1.85 23.63 8.03
N PRO A 489 -1.40 24.61 8.86
CA PRO A 489 -1.32 26.00 8.45
C PRO A 489 -0.36 26.23 7.27
N LEU A 490 0.77 25.51 7.19
CA LEU A 490 1.69 25.63 6.06
C LEU A 490 1.07 25.14 4.75
N ALA A 491 0.46 23.95 4.77
CA ALA A 491 -0.20 23.39 3.58
C ALA A 491 -1.40 24.25 3.15
N THR A 492 -2.14 24.82 4.12
CA THR A 492 -3.23 25.75 3.87
C THR A 492 -2.74 27.02 3.19
N HIS A 493 -1.65 27.64 3.69
CA HIS A 493 -1.03 28.79 3.03
C HIS A 493 -0.65 28.47 1.59
N ARG A 494 0.07 27.37 1.38
CA ARG A 494 0.53 26.98 0.04
C ARG A 494 -0.65 26.73 -0.92
N TYR A 495 -1.70 26.08 -0.46
CA TYR A 495 -2.91 25.83 -1.25
C TYR A 495 -3.63 27.14 -1.63
N VAL A 496 -3.92 28.00 -0.65
CA VAL A 496 -4.65 29.26 -0.88
C VAL A 496 -3.87 30.18 -1.81
N THR A 497 -2.56 30.35 -1.57
CA THR A 497 -1.71 31.22 -2.40
C THR A 497 -1.55 30.72 -3.83
N ALA A 498 -1.47 29.40 -4.05
CA ALA A 498 -1.28 28.82 -5.38
C ALA A 498 -2.57 28.71 -6.19
N THR A 499 -3.72 28.51 -5.53
CA THR A 499 -5.01 28.28 -6.22
C THR A 499 -5.94 29.49 -6.23
N GLY A 500 -5.79 30.41 -5.26
CA GLY A 500 -6.72 31.50 -5.02
C GLY A 500 -8.06 31.06 -4.39
N ASP A 501 -8.23 29.79 -4.00
CA ASP A 501 -9.43 29.32 -3.29
C ASP A 501 -9.39 29.79 -1.83
N ASN A 502 -9.82 31.03 -1.61
CA ASN A 502 -9.99 31.57 -0.25
C ASN A 502 -11.18 30.93 0.49
N GLY A 503 -12.16 30.39 -0.25
CA GLY A 503 -13.38 29.81 0.33
C GLY A 503 -13.11 28.59 1.21
N VAL A 504 -12.01 27.88 0.98
CA VAL A 504 -11.56 26.77 1.84
C VAL A 504 -11.35 27.19 3.30
N LEU A 505 -10.98 28.46 3.56
CA LEU A 505 -10.71 28.97 4.91
C LEU A 505 -11.96 29.07 5.79
N ASP A 506 -13.13 29.13 5.15
CA ASP A 506 -14.45 29.29 5.78
C ASP A 506 -15.21 27.96 5.91
N GLU A 507 -14.69 26.87 5.32
CA GLU A 507 -15.22 25.52 5.51
C GLU A 507 -15.23 25.17 6.99
N ARG A 508 -16.39 24.73 7.51
CA ARG A 508 -16.55 24.38 8.92
C ARG A 508 -16.37 22.89 9.13
N ILE A 509 -15.47 22.53 10.04
CA ILE A 509 -15.12 21.15 10.36
C ILE A 509 -15.26 20.96 11.88
N PRO A 510 -15.85 19.84 12.34
CA PRO A 510 -15.86 19.50 13.76
C PRO A 510 -14.46 19.11 14.26
N PHE A 511 -14.17 19.47 15.51
CA PHE A 511 -13.02 18.91 16.22
C PHE A 511 -13.32 17.48 16.68
N ILE A 512 -12.28 16.76 17.09
CA ILE A 512 -12.42 15.50 17.81
C ILE A 512 -12.13 15.65 19.30
N GLU A 513 -12.63 14.70 20.09
CA GLU A 513 -12.40 14.59 21.52
C GLU A 513 -11.88 13.20 21.86
N GLY A 514 -10.98 13.16 22.84
CA GLY A 514 -10.43 11.93 23.40
C GLY A 514 -9.82 12.23 24.76
N ARG A 515 -9.38 11.20 25.47
CA ARG A 515 -8.68 11.41 26.74
C ARG A 515 -7.44 12.30 26.51
N PRO A 516 -7.12 13.22 27.42
CA PRO A 516 -5.85 13.96 27.33
C PRO A 516 -4.67 13.00 27.32
N LEU A 517 -3.65 13.32 26.51
CA LEU A 517 -2.38 12.62 26.57
C LEU A 517 -1.63 13.14 27.80
N LYS A 518 -1.39 12.25 28.78
CA LYS A 518 -0.72 12.65 30.02
C LYS A 518 0.76 12.88 29.78
N ALA A 519 1.42 13.64 30.66
CA ALA A 519 2.85 13.91 30.53
C ALA A 519 3.70 12.63 30.57
N GLU A 520 3.24 11.60 31.29
CA GLU A 520 3.90 10.30 31.37
C GLU A 520 3.58 9.32 30.22
N ASP A 521 2.57 9.62 29.39
CA ASP A 521 2.18 8.77 28.27
C ASP A 521 2.99 9.16 27.01
N ASP A 522 3.77 8.23 26.46
CA ASP A 522 4.46 8.45 25.17
C ASP A 522 3.44 8.63 24.02
N ALA A 523 2.43 7.77 23.99
CA ALA A 523 1.35 7.77 23.00
C ALA A 523 0.17 6.89 23.46
N TYR A 524 -0.98 7.02 22.82
CA TYR A 524 -2.04 6.00 22.89
C TYR A 524 -2.74 5.77 21.55
N TYR A 525 -3.27 4.57 21.35
CA TYR A 525 -4.10 4.19 20.20
C TYR A 525 -5.56 4.05 20.64
N ASP A 526 -6.46 4.84 20.06
CA ASP A 526 -7.89 4.81 20.41
C ASP A 526 -8.78 5.30 19.25
N LEU A 527 -10.10 5.16 19.42
CA LEU A 527 -11.10 5.79 18.57
C LEU A 527 -11.57 7.11 19.22
N PRO A 528 -11.20 8.28 18.66
CA PRO A 528 -11.74 9.53 19.16
C PRO A 528 -13.23 9.67 18.84
N THR A 529 -13.92 10.48 19.64
CA THR A 529 -15.31 10.87 19.43
C THR A 529 -15.40 12.23 18.74
N LEU A 530 -16.49 12.50 18.04
CA LEU A 530 -16.74 13.81 17.46
C LEU A 530 -17.07 14.83 18.56
N SER A 531 -16.50 16.03 18.48
CA SER A 531 -16.88 17.15 19.34
C SER A 531 -18.17 17.82 18.87
N ASP A 532 -18.93 18.40 19.80
CA ASP A 532 -19.99 19.37 19.48
C ASP A 532 -19.41 20.72 19.01
N GLU A 533 -18.12 20.97 19.26
CA GLU A 533 -17.42 22.16 18.78
C GLU A 533 -16.95 21.99 17.33
N SER A 534 -17.15 23.03 16.52
CA SER A 534 -16.66 23.09 15.13
C SER A 534 -16.09 24.45 14.81
N GLY A 535 -14.98 24.49 14.10
CA GLY A 535 -14.32 25.72 13.64
C GLY A 535 -14.21 25.80 12.13
N THR A 536 -13.92 26.99 11.59
CA THR A 536 -13.51 27.09 10.18
C THR A 536 -12.09 26.55 10.00
N LEU A 537 -11.68 26.15 8.79
CA LEU A 537 -10.31 25.68 8.54
C LEU A 537 -9.24 26.70 9.01
N TYR A 538 -9.51 28.00 8.86
CA TYR A 538 -8.66 29.04 9.43
C TYR A 538 -8.55 28.93 10.97
N GLU A 539 -9.65 28.71 11.68
CA GLU A 539 -9.66 28.57 13.14
C GLU A 539 -8.89 27.31 13.59
N HIS A 540 -9.00 26.20 12.84
CA HIS A 540 -8.17 25.01 13.04
C HIS A 540 -6.68 25.33 12.93
N CYS A 541 -6.28 26.10 11.90
CA CYS A 541 -4.90 26.56 11.71
C CYS A 541 -4.43 27.49 12.83
N VAL A 542 -5.26 28.45 13.27
CA VAL A 542 -4.96 29.34 14.39
C VAL A 542 -4.72 28.54 15.68
N ARG A 543 -5.57 27.53 15.96
CA ARG A 543 -5.40 26.65 17.13
C ARG A 543 -4.11 25.83 17.05
N ALA A 544 -3.78 25.29 15.86
CA ALA A 544 -2.54 24.56 15.65
C ALA A 544 -1.31 25.44 15.94
N ILE A 545 -1.30 26.67 15.42
CA ILE A 545 -0.21 27.63 15.64
C ILE A 545 -0.10 27.98 17.12
N ARG A 546 -1.21 28.35 17.78
CA ARG A 546 -1.22 28.67 19.20
C ARG A 546 -0.77 27.49 20.06
N ASN A 547 -1.12 26.26 19.67
CA ASN A 547 -0.64 25.06 20.33
C ASN A 547 0.88 24.87 20.19
N GLY A 548 1.46 25.28 19.06
CA GLY A 548 2.91 25.27 18.81
C GLY A 548 3.71 26.37 19.50
N LEU A 549 3.06 27.43 20.01
CA LEU A 549 3.71 28.50 20.79
C LEU A 549 4.02 28.06 22.24
N ARG A 550 4.73 26.94 22.37
CA ARG A 550 5.18 26.36 23.64
C ARG A 550 6.69 26.25 23.62
N PHE A 551 7.34 26.97 24.51
CA PHE A 551 8.78 27.14 24.50
C PHE A 551 9.40 26.60 25.79
N GLY A 552 10.62 26.05 25.68
CA GLY A 552 11.42 25.62 26.82
C GLY A 552 12.25 26.76 27.42
N GLN A 553 13.28 26.38 28.16
CA GLN A 553 14.09 27.33 28.96
C GLN A 553 14.88 28.33 28.11
N HIS A 554 15.24 27.98 26.87
CA HIS A 554 15.97 28.86 25.96
C HIS A 554 15.05 29.71 25.07
N GLY A 555 13.73 29.55 25.22
CA GLY A 555 12.75 30.20 24.34
C GLY A 555 12.65 29.53 22.97
N LEU A 556 13.03 28.25 22.87
CA LEU A 556 12.94 27.43 21.67
C LEU A 556 11.74 26.46 21.78
N PRO A 557 11.11 26.04 20.68
CA PRO A 557 9.92 25.18 20.74
C PRO A 557 10.22 23.84 21.41
N LEU A 558 9.31 23.39 22.29
CA LEU A 558 9.41 22.08 22.93
C LEU A 558 9.32 20.96 21.89
N MET A 559 10.21 19.98 22.00
CA MET A 559 10.30 18.84 21.08
C MET A 559 9.31 17.72 21.43
N GLY A 560 8.92 17.58 22.70
CA GLY A 560 8.05 16.49 23.13
C GLY A 560 8.63 15.12 22.82
N THR A 561 7.77 14.18 22.39
CA THR A 561 8.18 12.81 22.02
C THR A 561 8.63 12.70 20.57
N GLY A 562 8.89 13.82 19.88
CA GLY A 562 9.34 13.85 18.50
C GLY A 562 9.04 15.18 17.83
N ASP A 563 9.92 15.58 16.92
CA ASP A 563 9.58 16.55 15.88
C ASP A 563 9.49 15.78 14.55
N TRP A 564 9.88 16.36 13.41
CA TRP A 564 9.87 15.64 12.14
C TRP A 564 10.70 14.34 12.14
N ASN A 565 11.71 14.23 13.00
CA ASN A 565 12.45 12.98 13.18
C ASN A 565 11.82 12.11 14.30
N ASP A 566 10.97 11.16 13.88
CA ASP A 566 10.29 10.22 14.79
C ASP A 566 11.27 9.39 15.66
N GLY A 567 12.52 9.20 15.21
CA GLY A 567 13.54 8.45 15.92
C GLY A 567 14.16 9.17 17.12
N MET A 568 13.95 10.49 17.24
CA MET A 568 14.46 11.32 18.34
C MET A 568 13.46 11.46 19.49
N ASN A 569 12.70 10.40 19.78
CA ASN A 569 11.59 10.41 20.72
C ASN A 569 11.98 10.51 22.21
N ARG A 570 13.28 10.47 22.52
CA ARG A 570 13.84 10.61 23.88
C ARG A 570 14.45 11.97 24.17
N VAL A 571 14.40 12.92 23.22
CA VAL A 571 15.03 14.23 23.41
C VAL A 571 14.23 15.12 24.37
N GLY A 572 12.90 15.13 24.25
CA GLY A 572 12.01 16.00 25.04
C GLY A 572 10.85 15.29 25.72
N TYR A 573 10.95 13.98 25.97
CA TYR A 573 9.86 13.16 26.50
C TYR A 573 9.45 13.53 27.93
N LEU A 574 10.31 14.25 28.68
CA LEU A 574 9.95 14.83 29.99
C LEU A 574 9.37 16.25 29.87
N GLY A 575 9.13 16.73 28.65
CA GLY A 575 8.48 18.00 28.36
C GLY A 575 9.36 19.23 28.52
N ARG A 576 10.69 19.08 28.48
CA ARG A 576 11.67 20.17 28.63
C ARG A 576 12.61 20.32 27.44
N GLY A 577 12.87 19.24 26.71
CA GLY A 577 13.74 19.27 25.53
C GLY A 577 13.19 20.18 24.43
N GLU A 578 14.09 20.85 23.72
CA GLU A 578 13.79 21.90 22.74
C GLU A 578 14.38 21.57 21.37
N SER A 579 13.65 21.88 20.27
CA SER A 579 14.10 21.59 18.90
C SER A 579 14.46 22.87 18.13
N ILE A 580 15.69 22.92 17.61
CA ILE A 580 16.16 24.04 16.76
C ILE A 580 15.50 23.97 15.38
N TRP A 581 15.38 22.77 14.81
CA TRP A 581 14.66 22.56 13.57
C TRP A 581 13.22 23.05 13.66
N LEU A 582 12.50 22.67 14.73
CA LEU A 582 11.13 23.12 14.95
C LEU A 582 11.07 24.64 15.12
N GLY A 583 12.10 25.26 15.71
CA GLY A 583 12.27 26.71 15.71
C GLY A 583 12.24 27.32 14.32
N PHE A 584 13.07 26.83 13.40
CA PHE A 584 13.06 27.30 12.01
C PHE A 584 11.74 27.01 11.29
N PHE A 585 11.16 25.83 11.52
CA PHE A 585 9.90 25.44 10.92
C PHE A 585 8.74 26.33 11.40
N LEU A 586 8.60 26.52 12.72
CA LEU A 586 7.57 27.37 13.32
C LEU A 586 7.72 28.82 12.88
N TYR A 587 8.95 29.35 12.81
CA TYR A 587 9.18 30.68 12.23
C TYR A 587 8.60 30.79 10.82
N HIS A 588 8.87 29.80 9.96
CA HIS A 588 8.37 29.78 8.59
C HIS A 588 6.83 29.74 8.56
N VAL A 589 6.22 28.89 9.39
CA VAL A 589 4.76 28.79 9.52
C VAL A 589 4.15 30.12 9.96
N LEU A 590 4.73 30.79 10.96
CA LEU A 590 4.23 32.08 11.47
C LEU A 590 4.29 33.17 10.40
N ILE A 591 5.41 33.29 9.69
CA ILE A 591 5.56 34.27 8.61
C ILE A 591 4.53 34.00 7.50
N LYS A 592 4.44 32.75 7.02
CA LYS A 592 3.51 32.39 5.95
C LYS A 592 2.05 32.53 6.34
N PHE A 593 1.68 32.08 7.53
CA PHE A 593 0.29 32.17 7.96
C PHE A 593 -0.12 33.61 8.33
N SER A 594 0.82 34.51 8.66
CA SER A 594 0.51 35.94 8.80
C SER A 594 -0.03 36.54 7.50
N GLU A 595 0.40 36.06 6.33
CA GLU A 595 -0.14 36.47 5.03
C GLU A 595 -1.62 36.05 4.89
N ILE A 596 -1.96 34.84 5.36
CA ILE A 596 -3.35 34.32 5.38
C ILE A 596 -4.23 35.08 6.37
N ALA A 597 -3.70 35.40 7.56
CA ALA A 597 -4.41 36.19 8.57
C ALA A 597 -4.77 37.58 8.03
N LEU A 598 -3.82 38.27 7.38
CA LEU A 598 -4.07 39.55 6.73
C LEU A 598 -5.10 39.43 5.59
N LEU A 599 -5.01 38.37 4.78
CA LEU A 599 -5.98 38.10 3.72
C LEU A 599 -7.41 37.94 4.27
N ARG A 600 -7.55 37.39 5.48
CA ARG A 600 -8.84 37.25 6.18
C ARG A 600 -9.26 38.51 6.97
N GLY A 601 -8.41 39.54 7.02
CA GLY A 601 -8.64 40.75 7.82
C GLY A 601 -8.41 40.58 9.33
N ASP A 602 -7.70 39.53 9.76
CA ASP A 602 -7.31 39.29 11.15
C ASP A 602 -5.92 39.88 11.43
N GLU A 603 -5.86 41.22 11.48
CA GLU A 603 -4.62 41.95 11.72
C GLU A 603 -3.98 41.61 13.08
N ALA A 604 -4.81 41.39 14.10
CA ALA A 604 -4.34 41.05 15.44
C ALA A 604 -3.57 39.73 15.47
N PHE A 605 -4.07 38.69 14.79
CA PHE A 605 -3.36 37.42 14.71
C PHE A 605 -2.13 37.51 13.79
N ALA A 606 -2.20 38.28 12.70
CA ALA A 606 -1.04 38.52 11.85
C ALA A 606 0.12 39.17 12.62
N ASP A 607 -0.18 40.15 13.48
CA ASP A 607 0.81 40.82 14.32
C ASP A 607 1.35 39.91 15.42
N GLN A 608 0.49 39.08 16.03
CA GLN A 608 0.94 38.02 16.93
C GLN A 608 1.96 37.11 16.25
N CYS A 609 1.64 36.59 15.05
CA CYS A 609 2.54 35.72 14.30
C CYS A 609 3.90 36.38 14.01
N LYS A 610 3.90 37.64 13.56
CA LYS A 610 5.14 38.39 13.28
C LYS A 610 5.97 38.64 14.53
N SER A 611 5.33 38.99 15.65
CA SER A 611 6.01 39.23 16.92
C SER A 611 6.67 37.95 17.45
N GLU A 612 5.94 36.83 17.44
CA GLU A 612 6.47 35.53 17.86
C GLU A 612 7.60 35.05 16.94
N ALA A 613 7.46 35.24 15.62
CA ALA A 613 8.51 34.90 14.66
C ALA A 613 9.80 35.72 14.91
N ALA A 614 9.68 37.03 15.19
CA ALA A 614 10.83 37.87 15.49
C ALA A 614 11.52 37.45 16.81
N SER A 615 10.74 37.14 17.85
CA SER A 615 11.26 36.61 19.11
C SER A 615 12.02 35.29 18.90
N LEU A 616 11.39 34.35 18.19
CA LEU A 616 11.94 33.04 17.91
C LEU A 616 13.23 33.10 17.07
N ALA A 617 13.29 33.95 16.05
CA ALA A 617 14.51 34.17 15.27
C ALA A 617 15.66 34.71 16.15
N SER A 618 15.36 35.59 17.10
CA SER A 618 16.35 36.07 18.08
C SER A 618 16.85 34.93 18.97
N LYS A 619 15.96 34.05 19.44
CA LYS A 619 16.32 32.91 20.29
C LYS A 619 17.13 31.85 19.56
N ILE A 620 16.83 31.57 18.29
CA ILE A 620 17.65 30.69 17.45
C ILE A 620 19.04 31.29 17.23
N ARG A 621 19.15 32.60 17.03
CA ARG A 621 20.46 33.26 16.87
C ARG A 621 21.32 33.17 18.14
N GLU A 622 20.68 33.29 19.31
CA GLU A 622 21.30 33.30 20.63
C GLU A 622 21.71 31.88 21.08
N PHE A 623 20.79 30.91 20.99
CA PHE A 623 20.95 29.57 21.56
C PHE A 623 21.07 28.45 20.52
N GLY A 624 20.87 28.74 19.23
CA GLY A 624 20.90 27.70 18.19
C GLY A 624 22.25 27.47 17.54
N TRP A 625 23.28 28.27 17.84
CA TRP A 625 24.56 28.23 17.10
C TRP A 625 25.68 27.56 17.91
N ASP A 626 26.29 26.53 17.33
CA ASP A 626 27.36 25.75 17.95
C ASP A 626 28.77 26.23 17.58
N GLY A 627 28.87 27.25 16.73
CA GLY A 627 30.15 27.84 16.30
C GLY A 627 30.44 27.67 14.82
N GLN A 628 30.09 26.52 14.23
CA GLN A 628 30.25 26.24 12.80
C GLN A 628 28.94 25.76 12.12
N TRP A 629 28.00 25.23 12.90
CA TRP A 629 26.67 24.83 12.44
C TRP A 629 25.62 25.14 13.52
N TYR A 630 24.34 24.99 13.18
CA TYR A 630 23.27 25.08 14.16
C TYR A 630 23.12 23.76 14.93
N LEU A 631 22.90 23.86 16.23
CA LEU A 631 22.54 22.72 17.08
C LEU A 631 21.30 22.02 16.53
N ARG A 632 21.13 20.74 16.87
CA ARG A 632 19.93 19.97 16.52
C ARG A 632 18.80 20.21 17.51
N ALA A 633 19.12 20.14 18.81
CA ALA A 633 18.17 20.21 19.91
C ALA A 633 18.89 20.40 21.26
N TYR A 634 18.10 20.61 22.31
CA TYR A 634 18.51 20.42 23.70
C TYR A 634 17.71 19.27 24.31
N PHE A 635 18.37 18.40 25.08
CA PHE A 635 17.72 17.36 25.88
C PHE A 635 16.96 17.95 27.07
N ASP A 636 16.12 17.13 27.71
CA ASP A 636 15.35 17.49 28.90
C ASP A 636 16.20 17.97 30.10
N ASP A 637 17.48 17.58 30.17
CA ASP A 637 18.46 18.01 31.17
C ASP A 637 19.27 19.25 30.77
N GLY A 638 19.07 19.75 29.55
CA GLY A 638 19.75 20.91 28.97
C GLY A 638 21.04 20.58 28.22
N GLU A 639 21.45 19.32 28.10
CA GLU A 639 22.58 18.94 27.24
C GLU A 639 22.25 19.22 25.77
N ALA A 640 23.23 19.75 25.02
CA ALA A 640 23.07 20.05 23.61
C ALA A 640 23.24 18.80 22.74
N LEU A 641 22.39 18.65 21.72
CA LEU A 641 22.46 17.63 20.68
C LEU A 641 22.84 18.27 19.34
N GLY A 642 23.65 17.58 18.54
CA GLY A 642 24.15 18.15 17.28
C GLY A 642 25.21 19.22 17.51
N SER A 643 26.06 19.01 18.53
CA SER A 643 27.17 19.87 18.90
C SER A 643 28.52 19.21 18.60
N ALA A 644 29.53 20.02 18.28
CA ALA A 644 30.93 19.63 18.20
C ALA A 644 31.46 19.04 19.53
N ALA A 645 30.81 19.34 20.65
CA ALA A 645 31.12 18.76 21.95
C ALA A 645 30.60 17.31 22.11
N ASN A 646 29.65 16.86 21.29
CA ASN A 646 29.14 15.49 21.36
C ASN A 646 30.17 14.50 20.79
N ALA A 647 30.22 13.28 21.34
CA ALA A 647 31.08 12.21 20.83
C ALA A 647 30.57 11.63 19.50
N GLU A 648 29.25 11.62 19.31
CA GLU A 648 28.53 11.11 18.14
C GLU A 648 27.44 12.09 17.74
N CYS A 649 26.90 11.96 16.53
CA CYS A 649 25.82 12.81 16.02
C CYS A 649 26.11 14.32 16.16
N GLN A 650 27.36 14.71 15.88
CA GLN A 650 27.85 16.08 16.06
C GLN A 650 27.15 17.11 15.18
N ILE A 651 26.63 16.70 14.02
CA ILE A 651 25.90 17.55 13.10
C ILE A 651 24.71 16.79 12.54
N ASP A 652 23.58 17.48 12.39
CA ASP A 652 22.37 16.96 11.76
C ASP A 652 21.95 17.90 10.62
N SER A 653 21.63 17.34 9.46
CA SER A 653 21.38 18.12 8.24
C SER A 653 20.06 18.91 8.29
N ILE A 654 19.06 18.48 9.05
CA ILE A 654 17.72 19.05 8.97
C ILE A 654 17.68 20.49 9.47
N SER A 655 18.38 20.76 10.58
CA SER A 655 18.44 22.11 11.17
C SER A 655 19.21 23.07 10.25
N GLN A 656 20.25 22.56 9.57
CA GLN A 656 21.07 23.38 8.67
C GLN A 656 20.28 23.75 7.42
N CYS A 657 19.63 22.76 6.79
CA CYS A 657 18.77 22.99 5.63
C CYS A 657 17.64 23.96 5.95
N TRP A 658 16.99 23.80 7.10
CA TRP A 658 15.88 24.68 7.51
C TRP A 658 16.31 26.06 7.95
N SER A 659 17.57 26.26 8.36
CA SER A 659 18.12 27.61 8.55
C SER A 659 18.06 28.44 7.24
N VAL A 660 18.23 27.78 6.09
CA VAL A 660 18.11 28.38 4.76
C VAL A 660 16.64 28.45 4.33
N LEU A 661 15.92 27.33 4.36
CA LEU A 661 14.54 27.23 3.83
C LEU A 661 13.55 28.15 4.55
N SER A 662 13.71 28.32 5.87
CA SER A 662 12.84 29.18 6.67
C SER A 662 13.07 30.67 6.42
N GLY A 663 14.27 31.06 6.01
CA GLY A 663 14.74 32.44 5.98
C GLY A 663 15.01 33.06 7.36
N ALA A 664 14.97 32.27 8.45
CA ALA A 664 15.26 32.74 9.81
C ALA A 664 16.74 32.63 10.19
N GLY A 665 17.50 31.79 9.48
CA GLY A 665 18.94 31.65 9.71
C GLY A 665 19.70 32.91 9.35
N ASP A 666 20.76 33.20 10.11
CA ASP A 666 21.75 34.20 9.69
C ASP A 666 22.46 33.70 8.43
N ALA A 667 22.52 34.53 7.38
CA ALA A 667 22.93 34.11 6.05
C ALA A 667 24.37 33.55 6.01
N ASP A 668 25.30 34.17 6.73
CA ASP A 668 26.69 33.73 6.79
C ASP A 668 26.80 32.43 7.59
N ARG A 669 26.13 32.35 8.75
CA ARG A 669 26.07 31.12 9.56
C ARG A 669 25.44 29.95 8.80
N SER A 670 24.34 30.20 8.08
CA SER A 670 23.66 29.19 7.27
C SER A 670 24.55 28.71 6.12
N LYS A 671 25.33 29.61 5.50
CA LYS A 671 26.32 29.22 4.49
C LYS A 671 27.40 28.32 5.11
N THR A 672 28.01 28.73 6.22
CA THR A 672 29.02 27.92 6.92
C THR A 672 28.45 26.56 7.35
N ALA A 673 27.23 26.53 7.89
CA ALA A 673 26.58 25.29 8.29
C ALA A 673 26.38 24.32 7.10
N MET A 674 25.98 24.83 5.93
CA MET A 674 25.82 24.01 4.73
C MET A 674 27.16 23.53 4.15
N GLU A 675 28.23 24.32 4.28
CA GLU A 675 29.59 23.88 3.96
C GLU A 675 30.02 22.73 4.86
N GLU A 676 29.69 22.79 6.16
CA GLU A 676 29.97 21.72 7.11
C GLU A 676 29.11 20.47 6.87
N VAL A 677 27.84 20.61 6.45
CA VAL A 677 27.03 19.47 5.97
C VAL A 677 27.72 18.77 4.80
N ASN A 678 28.23 19.52 3.82
CA ASN A 678 28.98 18.94 2.69
C ASN A 678 30.26 18.24 3.12
N ARG A 679 30.92 18.73 4.18
CA ARG A 679 32.18 18.18 4.68
C ARG A 679 31.99 16.95 5.56
N LEU A 680 30.95 16.95 6.41
CA LEU A 680 30.78 15.99 7.51
C LEU A 680 29.63 15.01 7.31
N ALA A 681 28.55 15.41 6.63
CA ALA A 681 27.33 14.62 6.52
C ALA A 681 27.18 13.93 5.15
N PHE A 682 27.87 14.40 4.12
CA PHE A 682 27.93 13.75 2.82
C PHE A 682 29.27 13.04 2.63
N TRP A 683 29.23 11.75 2.26
CA TRP A 683 30.41 11.03 1.81
C TRP A 683 30.84 11.63 0.46
N SER A 684 32.06 12.16 0.37
CA SER A 684 32.61 12.54 -0.93
C SER A 684 32.68 11.28 -1.81
N THR A 685 31.99 11.31 -2.95
CA THR A 685 32.00 10.22 -3.93
C THR A 685 33.29 10.21 -4.76
N GLU A 686 34.43 10.64 -4.20
CA GLU A 686 35.74 10.34 -4.80
C GLU A 686 36.05 8.86 -4.58
N VAL A 687 35.33 8.02 -5.32
CA VAL A 687 35.84 6.72 -5.73
C VAL A 687 37.05 7.04 -6.62
N PRO A 688 38.28 6.63 -6.28
CA PRO A 688 39.40 6.77 -7.20
C PRO A 688 39.04 6.02 -8.50
N ARG A 689 39.05 6.76 -9.62
CA ARG A 689 38.74 6.25 -10.96
C ARG A 689 39.61 5.07 -11.36
#